data_AF-A0A9E2L4G2-F1
#
_entry.id   AF-A0A9E2L4G2-F1
#
_cell.length_a   1.000
_cell.length_b   1.000
_cell.length_c   1.000
_cell.angle_alpha   90.00
_cell.angle_beta   90.00
_cell.angle_gamma   90.00
#
_symmetry.space_group_name_H-M   'P 1'
#
loop_
_entity.id
_entity.type
_entity.pdbx_description
1 polymer ?
#
loop_
_entity_poly.entity_id
_entity_poly.type
_entity_poly.pdbx_seq_one_letter_code
_entity_poly.pdbx_strand_id
1 'polypeptide(L)'
;MKNKSIICALLLACGVGMSTTSCEDMLSADSDRTIHTNANDTLYGYWGIMKAVQNIAERYVILGEARADLVYPTSSVSDTISNIANFNPTKDGDCRFLEVKDYYTVINGCNNYLANVDSLKLNSNGVKVMQKEVAQVLAVRAWTYLQLVNNYGEVPYFTEPITSLGFVDDFDFSKAENKLNRENLIEKLIPALLPYKETELPNYGNYNNGATDIASQLTMFPIKVVMGDIYLTGAKSYEEGEAIDSINSDYAKAAQYYYEYLKDNGGYLSYTLNCTTDGSNGGIVDYQGNSWIGMFSEKTSNAETVTVVPSAAGKLYGNVLTGISNVFGWVTTSRMDTDSEEGSESEATTSASVSVYLDYKMRQLGPSQQYLSLCAAQDYVRNDGDVEKDAGDARQAAILPISGVNYITKSCPSGSFSYTYPVIYRKALIWLRFAEAINRAGFPSYAFAILKDGLASEHFPEYELERVDTLEDGTLDSVYVYSTFGKVCSYIPEAEFRKANYPVQVPYLKFTSEFSSMNGQVSNLKGVHARGCNNIGVNDTIYYTYKNMLFKKCVESGIDTLGIFADDSLFYRIEAIENLIVDELALETAWEGNRYPDLLRISSHKGSRGMKWFADKIARRGDPRDPESDYTQSAEYIDLYDKLVNDKSKWYLTLPAYK
;
A
#
# COMPACT_ATOMS: atom_id res chain seq x y z
N MET A 1 -35.04 63.92 -43.80
CA MET A 1 -35.68 62.69 -43.26
C MET A 1 -34.59 61.66 -42.99
N LYS A 2 -34.20 61.46 -41.72
CA LYS A 2 -33.55 60.25 -41.14
C LYS A 2 -33.08 60.46 -39.68
N ASN A 3 -32.99 61.69 -39.17
CA ASN A 3 -32.40 61.94 -37.84
C ASN A 3 -33.39 62.35 -36.71
N LYS A 4 -34.70 62.42 -36.96
CA LYS A 4 -35.72 62.65 -35.89
C LYS A 4 -36.47 61.39 -35.44
N SER A 5 -36.19 60.23 -36.05
CA SER A 5 -36.85 58.96 -35.71
C SER A 5 -36.08 58.12 -34.68
N ILE A 6 -34.82 58.45 -34.40
CA ILE A 6 -33.94 57.66 -33.53
C ILE A 6 -34.06 58.11 -32.06
N ILE A 7 -34.38 59.39 -31.81
CA ILE A 7 -34.48 59.93 -30.44
C ILE A 7 -35.79 59.48 -29.74
N CYS A 8 -36.90 59.33 -30.48
CA CYS A 8 -38.13 58.78 -29.89
C CYS A 8 -38.06 57.27 -29.63
N ALA A 9 -37.24 56.52 -30.37
CA ALA A 9 -37.03 55.10 -30.14
C ALA A 9 -36.11 54.83 -28.92
N LEU A 10 -35.12 55.69 -28.68
CA LEU A 10 -34.26 55.59 -27.49
C LEU A 10 -34.97 56.02 -26.20
N LEU A 11 -35.90 56.98 -26.24
CA LEU A 11 -36.69 57.36 -25.06
C LEU A 11 -37.77 56.32 -24.70
N LEU A 12 -38.23 55.51 -25.66
CA LEU A 12 -39.10 54.36 -25.39
C LEU A 12 -38.33 53.13 -24.86
N ALA A 13 -37.04 53.02 -25.18
CA ALA A 13 -36.17 51.95 -24.69
C ALA A 13 -35.60 52.22 -23.28
N CYS A 14 -35.55 53.49 -22.84
CA CYS A 14 -35.09 53.85 -21.48
C CYS A 14 -36.23 54.10 -20.48
N GLY A 15 -37.50 54.01 -20.91
CA GLY A 15 -38.68 54.27 -20.08
C GLY A 15 -39.39 53.03 -19.51
N VAL A 16 -38.90 51.82 -19.79
CA VAL A 16 -39.41 50.56 -19.22
C VAL A 16 -38.37 49.95 -18.27
N GLY A 17 -37.65 50.81 -17.55
CA GLY A 17 -37.15 50.51 -16.23
C GLY A 17 -38.14 51.10 -15.22
N MET A 18 -38.51 50.33 -14.20
CA MET A 18 -39.43 50.68 -13.10
C MET A 18 -40.91 50.28 -13.29
N SER A 19 -41.16 48.97 -13.37
CA SER A 19 -42.25 48.36 -12.59
C SER A 19 -41.87 46.93 -12.24
N THR A 20 -41.33 46.78 -11.04
CA THR A 20 -41.07 45.50 -10.37
C THR A 20 -42.39 44.79 -10.10
N THR A 21 -42.61 43.64 -10.73
CA THR A 21 -43.44 42.58 -10.16
C THR A 21 -42.60 41.31 -10.14
N SER A 22 -42.54 40.72 -8.95
CA SER A 22 -41.70 39.60 -8.52
C SER A 22 -41.68 38.46 -9.55
N CYS A 23 -40.50 38.20 -10.10
CA CYS A 23 -40.08 36.87 -10.55
C CYS A 23 -39.05 36.37 -9.54
N GLU A 24 -39.46 36.25 -8.26
CA GLU A 24 -38.66 35.60 -7.21
C GLU A 24 -38.38 34.11 -7.55
N ASP A 25 -39.14 33.51 -8.48
CA ASP A 25 -39.20 32.06 -8.66
C ASP A 25 -38.42 31.49 -9.86
N MET A 26 -37.46 32.25 -10.41
CA MET A 26 -36.59 31.79 -11.52
C MET A 26 -35.10 31.78 -11.16
N LEU A 27 -34.77 32.13 -9.90
CA LEU A 27 -33.43 32.00 -9.31
C LEU A 27 -33.46 31.32 -7.94
N SER A 28 -34.63 30.97 -7.41
CA SER A 28 -34.80 29.92 -6.40
C SER A 28 -34.68 28.55 -7.09
N ALA A 29 -33.48 28.22 -7.56
CA ALA A 29 -33.14 26.81 -7.55
C ALA A 29 -33.02 26.43 -6.07
N ASP A 30 -34.15 26.00 -5.46
CA ASP A 30 -34.09 25.27 -4.21
C ASP A 30 -33.10 24.13 -4.45
N SER A 31 -31.95 24.25 -3.80
CA SER A 31 -30.81 23.35 -3.90
C SER A 31 -31.08 22.06 -3.11
N ASP A 32 -32.31 21.55 -3.13
CA ASP A 32 -32.70 20.27 -2.56
C ASP A 32 -32.48 19.12 -3.57
N ARG A 33 -31.54 19.30 -4.51
CA ARG A 33 -31.28 18.33 -5.58
C ARG A 33 -30.44 17.12 -5.18
N THR A 34 -30.32 16.81 -3.89
CA THR A 34 -29.70 15.55 -3.42
C THR A 34 -30.54 14.85 -2.36
N ILE A 35 -31.78 14.52 -2.71
CA ILE A 35 -32.53 13.53 -1.95
C ILE A 35 -32.11 12.14 -2.45
N HIS A 36 -31.10 11.54 -1.82
CA HIS A 36 -30.72 10.14 -2.04
C HIS A 36 -31.82 9.20 -1.51
N THR A 37 -32.92 9.07 -2.26
CA THR A 37 -34.04 8.19 -1.89
C THR A 37 -33.89 6.79 -2.46
N ASN A 38 -33.15 6.60 -3.56
CA ASN A 38 -33.01 5.32 -4.25
C ASN A 38 -31.60 4.71 -4.12
N ALA A 39 -31.54 3.37 -4.10
CA ALA A 39 -30.30 2.60 -4.03
C ALA A 39 -29.34 2.86 -5.21
N ASN A 40 -29.87 3.31 -6.35
CA ASN A 40 -29.05 3.69 -7.51
C ASN A 40 -28.32 5.01 -7.27
N ASP A 41 -28.95 5.99 -6.60
CA ASP A 41 -28.34 7.31 -6.35
C ASP A 41 -27.19 7.21 -5.33
N THR A 42 -27.26 6.26 -4.39
CA THR A 42 -26.16 5.94 -3.47
C THR A 42 -24.98 5.29 -4.18
N LEU A 43 -25.23 4.40 -5.15
CA LEU A 43 -24.16 3.79 -5.95
C LEU A 43 -23.43 4.84 -6.80
N TYR A 44 -24.16 5.74 -7.46
CA TYR A 44 -23.55 6.85 -8.21
C TYR A 44 -22.75 7.79 -7.31
N GLY A 45 -23.21 8.02 -6.07
CA GLY A 45 -22.46 8.78 -5.06
C GLY A 45 -21.10 8.15 -4.76
N TYR A 46 -21.05 6.83 -4.52
CA TYR A 46 -19.80 6.11 -4.31
C TYR A 46 -18.86 6.17 -5.53
N TRP A 47 -19.38 5.97 -6.74
CA TRP A 47 -18.56 6.09 -7.95
C TRP A 47 -18.04 7.51 -8.20
N GLY A 48 -18.78 8.53 -7.77
CA GLY A 48 -18.31 9.92 -7.72
C GLY A 48 -17.09 10.09 -6.81
N ILE A 49 -17.09 9.44 -5.64
CA ILE A 49 -15.94 9.40 -4.73
C ILE A 49 -14.76 8.65 -5.38
N MET A 50 -15.01 7.49 -5.99
CA MET A 50 -13.94 6.72 -6.65
C MET A 50 -13.31 7.46 -7.82
N LYS A 51 -14.09 8.25 -8.58
CA LYS A 51 -13.56 9.17 -9.59
C LYS A 51 -12.65 10.23 -8.97
N ALA A 52 -12.96 10.74 -7.79
CA ALA A 52 -12.07 11.65 -7.07
C ALA A 52 -10.80 10.92 -6.58
N VAL A 53 -10.90 9.65 -6.16
CA VAL A 53 -9.74 8.81 -5.80
C VAL A 53 -8.80 8.59 -7.01
N GLN A 54 -9.32 8.46 -8.23
CA GLN A 54 -8.48 8.39 -9.44
C GLN A 54 -7.54 9.59 -9.59
N ASN A 55 -7.93 10.79 -9.15
CA ASN A 55 -7.07 11.98 -9.25
C ASN A 55 -5.83 11.91 -8.35
N ILE A 56 -5.93 11.20 -7.22
CA ILE A 56 -4.81 11.06 -6.26
C ILE A 56 -4.02 9.76 -6.47
N ALA A 57 -4.50 8.85 -7.33
CA ALA A 57 -3.89 7.54 -7.56
C ALA A 57 -2.43 7.62 -8.06
N GLU A 58 -2.16 8.49 -9.03
CA GLU A 58 -0.77 8.68 -9.51
C GLU A 58 0.12 9.31 -8.44
N ARG A 59 -0.44 10.18 -7.61
CA ARG A 59 0.29 10.85 -6.53
C ARG A 59 0.74 9.87 -5.47
N TYR A 60 -0.10 8.90 -5.14
CA TYR A 60 0.23 7.84 -4.21
C TYR A 60 1.52 7.10 -4.64
N VAL A 61 1.64 6.72 -5.92
CA VAL A 61 2.85 6.05 -6.42
C VAL A 61 4.04 7.01 -6.49
N ILE A 62 3.87 8.17 -7.14
CA ILE A 62 5.00 9.07 -7.39
C ILE A 62 5.56 9.63 -6.08
N LEU A 63 4.72 10.06 -5.14
CA LEU A 63 5.20 10.55 -3.83
C LEU A 63 5.76 9.41 -2.97
N GLY A 64 5.18 8.21 -3.09
CA GLY A 64 5.62 7.02 -2.38
C GLY A 64 6.97 6.47 -2.83
N GLU A 65 7.32 6.65 -4.10
CA GLU A 65 8.56 6.12 -4.68
C GLU A 65 9.62 7.20 -4.88
N ALA A 66 9.30 8.37 -5.44
CA ALA A 66 10.29 9.40 -5.76
C ALA A 66 11.06 9.91 -4.53
N ARG A 67 10.41 9.90 -3.36
CA ARG A 67 11.00 10.30 -2.07
C ARG A 67 11.74 9.14 -1.38
N ALA A 68 11.58 7.92 -1.87
CA ALA A 68 12.18 6.72 -1.30
C ALA A 68 13.58 6.41 -1.88
N ASP A 69 14.06 5.21 -1.59
CA ASP A 69 15.38 4.67 -1.90
C ASP A 69 15.44 3.81 -3.17
N LEU A 70 14.30 3.37 -3.72
CA LEU A 70 14.24 2.40 -4.84
C LEU A 70 14.28 3.03 -6.24
N VAL A 71 14.21 4.36 -6.31
CA VAL A 71 14.31 5.11 -7.57
C VAL A 71 15.33 6.22 -7.46
N TYR A 72 15.88 6.61 -8.61
CA TYR A 72 16.78 7.75 -8.72
C TYR A 72 16.31 8.71 -9.83
N PRO A 73 16.45 10.03 -9.63
CA PRO A 73 16.18 11.02 -10.67
C PRO A 73 17.24 10.93 -11.78
N THR A 74 16.81 10.90 -13.03
CA THR A 74 17.71 10.86 -14.20
C THR A 74 18.10 12.28 -14.65
N SER A 75 18.98 12.39 -15.65
CA SER A 75 19.29 13.67 -16.32
C SER A 75 18.09 14.31 -17.05
N SER A 76 17.03 13.55 -17.29
CA SER A 76 15.80 14.00 -17.97
C SER A 76 14.67 14.36 -17.01
N VAL A 77 14.93 14.32 -15.69
CA VAL A 77 13.94 14.66 -14.68
C VAL A 77 13.49 16.10 -14.81
N SER A 78 12.19 16.35 -14.63
CA SER A 78 11.69 17.72 -14.46
C SER A 78 12.16 18.33 -13.14
N ASP A 79 12.38 19.64 -13.10
CA ASP A 79 12.79 20.35 -11.88
C ASP A 79 11.87 20.07 -10.69
N THR A 80 10.56 19.90 -10.94
CA THR A 80 9.57 19.62 -9.89
C THR A 80 9.73 18.23 -9.29
N ILE A 81 9.86 17.19 -10.11
CA ILE A 81 10.10 15.82 -9.62
C ILE A 81 11.49 15.72 -8.97
N SER A 82 12.48 16.41 -9.51
CA SER A 82 13.81 16.51 -8.89
C SER A 82 13.75 17.14 -7.50
N ASN A 83 12.97 18.20 -7.33
CA ASN A 83 12.79 18.84 -6.02
C ASN A 83 12.09 17.93 -5.02
N ILE A 84 11.05 17.19 -5.45
CA ILE A 84 10.37 16.19 -4.60
C ILE A 84 11.36 15.10 -4.19
N ALA A 85 12.11 14.56 -5.15
CA ALA A 85 13.08 13.53 -4.88
C ALA A 85 14.12 14.03 -3.88
N ASN A 86 14.72 15.19 -4.11
CA ASN A 86 15.83 15.74 -3.33
C ASN A 86 15.42 16.54 -2.08
N PHE A 87 14.15 16.45 -1.66
CA PHE A 87 13.62 17.12 -0.46
C PHE A 87 13.87 18.63 -0.45
N ASN A 88 13.84 19.24 -1.64
CA ASN A 88 13.90 20.69 -1.78
C ASN A 88 12.50 21.27 -1.51
N PRO A 89 12.40 22.49 -0.95
CA PRO A 89 11.10 23.11 -0.68
C PRO A 89 10.27 23.29 -1.95
N THR A 90 9.13 22.63 -2.02
CA THR A 90 8.11 22.77 -3.08
C THR A 90 6.82 23.32 -2.50
N LYS A 91 6.13 24.18 -3.25
CA LYS A 91 4.82 24.71 -2.89
C LYS A 91 3.71 23.82 -3.44
N ASP A 92 2.56 23.85 -2.77
CA ASP A 92 1.34 23.23 -3.27
C ASP A 92 0.96 23.85 -4.62
N GLY A 93 0.64 23.00 -5.61
CA GLY A 93 0.34 23.38 -6.99
C GLY A 93 1.56 23.53 -7.91
N ASP A 94 2.80 23.40 -7.41
CA ASP A 94 4.01 23.50 -8.26
C ASP A 94 4.08 22.39 -9.31
N CYS A 95 3.46 21.24 -9.03
CA CYS A 95 3.31 20.16 -10.02
C CYS A 95 1.99 19.43 -9.84
N ARG A 96 1.55 18.74 -10.91
CA ARG A 96 0.30 17.94 -10.89
C ARG A 96 0.25 16.89 -9.76
N PHE A 97 1.41 16.51 -9.21
CA PHE A 97 1.52 15.50 -8.16
C PHE A 97 1.47 16.10 -6.75
N LEU A 98 1.52 17.42 -6.62
CA LEU A 98 1.48 18.17 -5.37
C LEU A 98 0.24 19.05 -5.35
N GLU A 99 -0.94 18.46 -5.10
CA GLU A 99 -2.15 19.25 -4.84
C GLU A 99 -2.91 18.63 -3.66
N VAL A 100 -2.86 19.31 -2.52
CA VAL A 100 -3.56 18.93 -1.28
C VAL A 100 -5.08 18.94 -1.48
N LYS A 101 -5.56 19.85 -2.33
CA LYS A 101 -6.99 20.07 -2.62
C LYS A 101 -7.73 18.79 -3.03
N ASP A 102 -7.11 17.91 -3.81
CA ASP A 102 -7.81 16.72 -4.31
C ASP A 102 -8.04 15.69 -3.20
N TYR A 103 -7.12 15.56 -2.24
CA TYR A 103 -7.35 14.73 -1.05
C TYR A 103 -8.56 15.22 -0.25
N TYR A 104 -8.66 16.53 -0.03
CA TYR A 104 -9.83 17.11 0.65
C TYR A 104 -11.11 17.07 -0.19
N THR A 105 -11.00 17.01 -1.52
CA THR A 105 -12.15 16.78 -2.40
C THR A 105 -12.72 15.37 -2.20
N VAL A 106 -11.87 14.36 -2.07
CA VAL A 106 -12.30 12.99 -1.72
C VAL A 106 -12.97 12.98 -0.34
N ILE A 107 -12.36 13.61 0.66
CA ILE A 107 -12.89 13.69 2.03
C ILE A 107 -14.25 14.39 2.05
N ASN A 108 -14.38 15.52 1.38
CA ASN A 108 -15.65 16.25 1.32
C ASN A 108 -16.73 15.44 0.58
N GLY A 109 -16.35 14.70 -0.48
CA GLY A 109 -17.23 13.75 -1.14
C GLY A 109 -17.75 12.67 -0.19
N CYS A 110 -16.86 12.12 0.65
CA CYS A 110 -17.23 11.15 1.68
C CYS A 110 -18.15 11.76 2.75
N ASN A 111 -17.85 12.97 3.23
CA ASN A 111 -18.64 13.63 4.28
C ASN A 111 -20.04 13.98 3.76
N ASN A 112 -20.17 14.49 2.53
CA ASN A 112 -21.46 14.74 1.89
C ASN A 112 -22.28 13.44 1.73
N TYR A 113 -21.63 12.35 1.31
CA TYR A 113 -22.29 11.05 1.22
C TYR A 113 -22.82 10.59 2.57
N LEU A 114 -22.00 10.66 3.62
CA LEU A 114 -22.37 10.21 4.96
C LEU A 114 -23.46 11.09 5.61
N ALA A 115 -23.52 12.38 5.29
CA ALA A 115 -24.55 13.29 5.79
C ALA A 115 -25.93 13.03 5.15
N ASN A 116 -25.97 12.63 3.89
CA ASN A 116 -27.21 12.49 3.13
C ASN A 116 -27.76 11.05 3.09
N VAL A 117 -26.96 10.04 3.43
CA VAL A 117 -27.41 8.64 3.43
C VAL A 117 -28.24 8.34 4.67
N ASP A 118 -29.47 7.87 4.45
CA ASP A 118 -30.29 7.29 5.51
C ASP A 118 -29.72 5.92 5.94
N SER A 119 -28.78 5.95 6.89
CA SER A 119 -28.14 4.78 7.48
C SER A 119 -29.10 3.84 8.25
N LEU A 120 -30.37 4.26 8.43
CA LEU A 120 -31.42 3.52 9.13
C LEU A 120 -32.42 2.88 8.17
N LYS A 121 -32.27 3.05 6.85
CA LYS A 121 -33.17 2.43 5.87
C LYS A 121 -33.02 0.91 5.87
N LEU A 122 -34.07 0.22 6.30
CA LEU A 122 -34.17 -1.24 6.31
C LEU A 122 -34.83 -1.75 5.03
N ASN A 123 -34.35 -2.86 4.48
CA ASN A 123 -35.10 -3.59 3.45
C ASN A 123 -36.30 -4.31 4.07
N SER A 124 -37.15 -4.90 3.22
CA SER A 124 -38.30 -5.73 3.62
C SER A 124 -37.93 -6.92 4.53
N ASN A 125 -36.63 -7.27 4.64
CA ASN A 125 -36.11 -8.35 5.47
C ASN A 125 -35.44 -7.84 6.78
N GLY A 126 -35.51 -6.55 7.09
CA GLY A 126 -34.94 -5.97 8.31
C GLY A 126 -33.41 -5.78 8.30
N VAL A 127 -32.75 -5.88 7.13
CA VAL A 127 -31.32 -5.61 6.95
C VAL A 127 -31.13 -4.16 6.52
N LYS A 128 -30.16 -3.46 7.12
CA LYS A 128 -29.78 -2.09 6.72
C LYS A 128 -29.23 -2.10 5.30
N VAL A 129 -29.96 -1.50 4.36
CA VAL A 129 -29.69 -1.66 2.91
C VAL A 129 -28.36 -1.04 2.49
N MET A 130 -27.92 0.02 3.17
CA MET A 130 -26.75 0.82 2.79
C MET A 130 -25.52 0.59 3.68
N GLN A 131 -25.56 -0.42 4.55
CA GLN A 131 -24.48 -0.66 5.52
C GLN A 131 -23.15 -0.96 4.82
N LYS A 132 -23.16 -1.69 3.70
CA LYS A 132 -21.96 -2.07 2.96
C LYS A 132 -21.30 -0.84 2.31
N GLU A 133 -22.10 0.07 1.75
CA GLU A 133 -21.64 1.29 1.10
C GLU A 133 -21.11 2.32 2.10
N VAL A 134 -21.81 2.51 3.22
CA VAL A 134 -21.34 3.38 4.33
C VAL A 134 -19.98 2.90 4.84
N ALA A 135 -19.83 1.59 5.02
CA ALA A 135 -18.60 0.95 5.43
C ALA A 135 -17.44 1.27 4.46
N GLN A 136 -17.69 1.21 3.14
CA GLN A 136 -16.70 1.57 2.13
C GLN A 136 -16.33 3.05 2.11
N VAL A 137 -17.31 3.94 2.24
CA VAL A 137 -17.04 5.40 2.27
C VAL A 137 -16.23 5.79 3.50
N LEU A 138 -16.50 5.17 4.65
CA LEU A 138 -15.68 5.34 5.85
C LEU A 138 -14.24 4.83 5.64
N ALA A 139 -14.07 3.67 4.99
CA ALA A 139 -12.75 3.12 4.67
C ALA A 139 -11.95 4.02 3.73
N VAL A 140 -12.57 4.53 2.66
CA VAL A 140 -11.94 5.47 1.71
C VAL A 140 -11.54 6.77 2.41
N ARG A 141 -12.42 7.32 3.26
CA ARG A 141 -12.12 8.53 4.04
C ARG A 141 -10.93 8.31 4.97
N ALA A 142 -10.92 7.21 5.71
CA ALA A 142 -9.84 6.88 6.64
C ALA A 142 -8.50 6.63 5.90
N TRP A 143 -8.53 5.92 4.78
CA TRP A 143 -7.35 5.72 3.94
C TRP A 143 -6.82 7.05 3.36
N THR A 144 -7.69 7.94 2.91
CA THR A 144 -7.30 9.27 2.38
C THR A 144 -6.63 10.11 3.47
N TYR A 145 -7.16 10.09 4.69
CA TYR A 145 -6.53 10.75 5.84
C TYR A 145 -5.18 10.15 6.21
N LEU A 146 -5.04 8.82 6.14
CA LEU A 146 -3.77 8.14 6.35
C LEU A 146 -2.72 8.58 5.31
N GLN A 147 -3.09 8.70 4.03
CA GLN A 147 -2.19 9.20 2.99
C GLN A 147 -1.77 10.66 3.25
N LEU A 148 -2.70 11.50 3.70
CA LEU A 148 -2.40 12.88 4.10
C LEU A 148 -1.39 12.94 5.26
N VAL A 149 -1.59 12.15 6.32
CA VAL A 149 -0.66 12.10 7.46
C VAL A 149 0.72 11.58 7.02
N ASN A 150 0.78 10.58 6.14
CA ASN A 150 2.05 10.06 5.63
C ASN A 150 2.81 11.10 4.79
N ASN A 151 2.12 11.94 4.04
CA ASN A 151 2.73 12.91 3.15
C ASN A 151 3.06 14.25 3.84
N TYR A 152 2.16 14.75 4.70
CA TYR A 152 2.21 16.10 5.29
C TYR A 152 2.42 16.11 6.81
N GLY A 153 2.33 14.96 7.49
CA GLY A 153 2.63 14.81 8.92
C GLY A 153 1.48 15.21 9.82
N GLU A 154 1.14 16.50 9.85
CA GLU A 154 0.00 17.04 10.61
C GLU A 154 -0.95 17.75 9.65
N VAL A 155 -2.24 17.38 9.69
CA VAL A 155 -3.26 17.87 8.75
C VAL A 155 -4.57 18.26 9.44
N PRO A 156 -5.33 19.23 8.92
CA PRO A 156 -6.69 19.51 9.40
C PRO A 156 -7.64 18.32 9.27
N TYR A 157 -8.44 18.10 10.30
CA TYR A 157 -9.38 16.99 10.44
C TYR A 157 -10.81 17.50 10.64
N PHE A 158 -11.72 17.04 9.77
CA PHE A 158 -13.13 17.39 9.84
C PHE A 158 -14.00 16.28 9.24
N THR A 159 -15.10 15.98 9.92
CA THR A 159 -16.05 14.94 9.49
C THR A 159 -17.32 15.49 8.88
N GLU A 160 -17.55 16.78 9.03
CA GLU A 160 -18.71 17.48 8.50
C GLU A 160 -18.51 17.88 7.04
N PRO A 161 -19.59 17.91 6.23
CA PRO A 161 -19.52 18.38 4.86
C PRO A 161 -19.26 19.88 4.80
N ILE A 162 -18.32 20.28 3.94
CA ILE A 162 -18.07 21.68 3.62
C ILE A 162 -19.02 22.07 2.49
N THR A 163 -20.11 22.76 2.85
CA THR A 163 -21.16 23.20 1.92
C THR A 163 -21.06 24.69 1.54
N SER A 164 -20.28 25.47 2.28
CA SER A 164 -20.05 26.90 2.00
C SER A 164 -18.66 27.36 2.44
N LEU A 165 -18.24 28.53 1.94
CA LEU A 165 -16.98 29.17 2.35
C LEU A 165 -16.99 29.58 3.84
N GLY A 166 -18.15 29.81 4.45
CA GLY A 166 -18.27 30.21 5.86
C GLY A 166 -17.78 29.15 6.86
N PHE A 167 -17.68 27.88 6.44
CA PHE A 167 -17.05 26.84 7.26
C PHE A 167 -15.58 27.17 7.58
N VAL A 168 -14.87 27.81 6.64
CA VAL A 168 -13.45 28.16 6.84
C VAL A 168 -13.29 29.27 7.88
N ASP A 169 -14.26 30.17 7.96
CA ASP A 169 -14.28 31.27 8.92
C ASP A 169 -14.57 30.78 10.36
N ASP A 170 -15.40 29.73 10.49
CA ASP A 170 -15.79 29.15 11.79
C ASP A 170 -14.85 28.02 12.27
N PHE A 171 -14.11 27.38 11.36
CA PHE A 171 -13.24 26.25 11.68
C PHE A 171 -11.88 26.72 12.22
N ASP A 172 -11.65 26.47 13.52
CA ASP A 172 -10.39 26.83 14.15
C ASP A 172 -9.28 25.81 13.83
N PHE A 173 -8.47 26.11 12.81
CA PHE A 173 -7.31 25.33 12.38
C PHE A 173 -6.19 25.24 13.45
N SER A 174 -6.24 26.07 14.50
CA SER A 174 -5.22 26.06 15.56
C SER A 174 -5.48 25.01 16.63
N LYS A 175 -6.72 24.55 16.81
CA LYS A 175 -7.08 23.61 17.87
C LYS A 175 -6.53 22.22 17.60
N ALA A 176 -5.95 21.60 18.64
CA ALA A 176 -5.45 20.23 18.58
C ALA A 176 -6.54 19.20 18.21
N GLU A 177 -7.79 19.44 18.63
CA GLU A 177 -8.93 18.58 18.28
C GLU A 177 -9.27 18.60 16.78
N ASN A 178 -8.85 19.64 16.06
CA ASN A 178 -9.08 19.83 14.63
C ASN A 178 -7.88 19.38 13.79
N LYS A 179 -6.89 18.73 14.41
CA LYS A 179 -5.68 18.24 13.77
C LYS A 179 -5.61 16.72 13.83
N LEU A 180 -5.09 16.12 12.76
CA LEU A 180 -4.76 14.71 12.66
C LEU A 180 -3.27 14.57 12.40
N ASN A 181 -2.62 13.75 13.20
CA ASN A 181 -1.21 13.38 13.07
C ASN A 181 -1.06 11.90 13.44
N ARG A 182 0.17 11.38 13.42
CA ARG A 182 0.41 9.95 13.73
C ARG A 182 -0.02 9.54 15.14
N GLU A 183 0.12 10.42 16.12
CA GLU A 183 -0.11 10.10 17.53
C GLU A 183 -1.61 9.98 17.85
N ASN A 184 -2.46 10.77 17.19
CA ASN A 184 -3.91 10.77 17.39
C ASN A 184 -4.70 10.02 16.29
N LEU A 185 -3.99 9.42 15.32
CA LEU A 185 -4.58 8.72 14.17
C LEU A 185 -5.54 7.60 14.61
N ILE A 186 -5.09 6.77 15.56
CA ILE A 186 -5.85 5.63 16.08
C ILE A 186 -7.11 6.13 16.78
N GLU A 187 -6.96 7.10 17.68
CA GLU A 187 -8.06 7.64 18.49
C GLU A 187 -9.16 8.30 17.64
N LYS A 188 -8.79 8.93 16.52
CA LYS A 188 -9.73 9.66 15.66
C LYS A 188 -10.40 8.82 14.58
N LEU A 189 -9.66 7.92 13.93
CA LEU A 189 -10.17 7.20 12.76
C LEU A 189 -10.82 5.85 13.11
N ILE A 190 -10.28 5.12 14.10
CA ILE A 190 -10.74 3.77 14.43
C ILE A 190 -12.18 3.71 14.98
N PRO A 191 -12.64 4.63 15.85
CA PRO A 191 -14.00 4.55 16.40
C PRO A 191 -15.10 4.51 15.34
N ALA A 192 -14.89 5.19 14.21
CA ALA A 192 -15.84 5.20 13.10
C ALA A 192 -15.85 3.88 12.31
N LEU A 193 -14.73 3.15 12.27
CA LEU A 193 -14.57 1.91 11.51
C LEU A 193 -14.99 0.67 12.31
N LEU A 194 -14.80 0.68 13.63
CA LEU A 194 -15.08 -0.46 14.52
C LEU A 194 -16.47 -1.11 14.33
N PRO A 195 -17.58 -0.35 14.21
CA PRO A 195 -18.91 -0.94 14.05
C PRO A 195 -19.08 -1.72 12.73
N TYR A 196 -18.22 -1.46 11.74
CA TYR A 196 -18.34 -1.98 10.38
C TYR A 196 -17.30 -3.06 10.06
N LYS A 197 -16.46 -3.46 11.03
CA LYS A 197 -15.33 -4.39 10.79
C LYS A 197 -15.72 -5.75 10.21
N GLU A 198 -16.92 -6.25 10.51
CA GLU A 198 -17.44 -7.54 9.99
C GLU A 198 -18.31 -7.37 8.73
N THR A 199 -18.35 -6.16 8.15
CA THR A 199 -19.17 -5.90 6.96
C THR A 199 -18.47 -6.42 5.72
N GLU A 200 -19.14 -7.29 4.97
CA GLU A 200 -18.64 -7.78 3.68
C GLU A 200 -18.55 -6.68 2.62
N LEU A 201 -17.64 -6.86 1.66
CA LEU A 201 -17.50 -5.96 0.52
C LEU A 201 -18.76 -6.00 -0.38
N PRO A 202 -19.23 -4.84 -0.88
CA PRO A 202 -20.24 -4.81 -1.93
C PRO A 202 -19.75 -5.51 -3.21
N ASN A 203 -20.66 -6.18 -3.93
CA ASN A 203 -20.39 -6.78 -5.23
C ASN A 203 -21.42 -6.28 -6.26
N TYR A 204 -20.94 -5.55 -7.26
CA TYR A 204 -21.73 -4.95 -8.33
C TYR A 204 -21.38 -5.55 -9.70
N GLY A 205 -20.70 -6.70 -9.74
CA GLY A 205 -20.22 -7.31 -10.97
C GLY A 205 -18.94 -6.64 -11.49
N ASN A 206 -18.85 -6.46 -12.80
CA ASN A 206 -17.70 -5.84 -13.44
C ASN A 206 -18.09 -4.47 -14.02
N TYR A 207 -17.20 -3.49 -13.93
CA TYR A 207 -17.32 -2.23 -14.66
C TYR A 207 -16.33 -2.21 -15.82
N ASN A 208 -16.79 -1.71 -16.96
CA ASN A 208 -15.98 -1.56 -18.16
C ASN A 208 -15.28 -0.20 -18.16
N ASN A 209 -13.96 -0.17 -18.34
CA ASN A 209 -13.16 1.05 -18.34
C ASN A 209 -12.85 1.59 -19.76
N GLY A 210 -13.48 1.01 -20.80
CA GLY A 210 -13.26 1.29 -22.21
C GLY A 210 -12.32 0.31 -22.92
N ALA A 211 -11.51 -0.46 -22.19
CA ALA A 211 -10.60 -1.47 -22.73
C ALA A 211 -10.81 -2.86 -22.13
N THR A 212 -11.22 -2.94 -20.87
CA THR A 212 -11.36 -4.19 -20.12
C THR A 212 -12.42 -4.07 -19.04
N ASP A 213 -12.94 -5.21 -18.64
CA ASP A 213 -13.85 -5.36 -17.50
C ASP A 213 -13.05 -5.60 -16.23
N ILE A 214 -13.30 -4.83 -15.18
CA ILE A 214 -12.65 -4.96 -13.87
C ILE A 214 -13.72 -5.25 -12.82
N ALA A 215 -13.47 -6.22 -11.95
CA ALA A 215 -14.37 -6.57 -10.87
C ALA A 215 -14.54 -5.40 -9.89
N SER A 216 -15.79 -5.05 -9.54
CA SER A 216 -16.10 -3.94 -8.64
C SER A 216 -15.51 -4.14 -7.24
N GLN A 217 -15.35 -5.39 -6.78
CA GLN A 217 -14.78 -5.70 -5.48
C GLN A 217 -13.30 -5.26 -5.38
N LEU A 218 -12.59 -5.23 -6.50
CA LEU A 218 -11.19 -4.78 -6.54
C LEU A 218 -11.06 -3.26 -6.39
N THR A 219 -12.13 -2.49 -6.49
CA THR A 219 -12.08 -1.03 -6.25
C THR A 219 -12.48 -0.66 -4.82
N MET A 220 -12.78 -1.66 -3.99
CA MET A 220 -13.24 -1.50 -2.61
C MET A 220 -12.07 -1.59 -1.64
N PHE A 221 -12.22 -0.98 -0.46
CA PHE A 221 -11.20 -0.94 0.58
C PHE A 221 -11.62 -1.83 1.76
N PRO A 222 -10.93 -2.95 2.01
CA PRO A 222 -11.23 -3.80 3.15
C PRO A 222 -10.98 -3.07 4.48
N ILE A 223 -12.01 -2.98 5.31
CA ILE A 223 -11.95 -2.24 6.58
C ILE A 223 -10.89 -2.81 7.51
N LYS A 224 -10.80 -4.14 7.63
CA LYS A 224 -9.80 -4.83 8.46
C LYS A 224 -8.37 -4.43 8.05
N VAL A 225 -8.08 -4.34 6.75
CA VAL A 225 -6.76 -3.94 6.25
C VAL A 225 -6.47 -2.46 6.56
N VAL A 226 -7.43 -1.56 6.29
CA VAL A 226 -7.28 -0.12 6.58
C VAL A 226 -7.10 0.12 8.09
N MET A 227 -7.82 -0.62 8.94
CA MET A 227 -7.64 -0.56 10.40
C MET A 227 -6.25 -1.07 10.80
N GLY A 228 -5.78 -2.18 10.22
CA GLY A 228 -4.43 -2.70 10.44
C GLY A 228 -3.35 -1.67 10.12
N ASP A 229 -3.48 -0.98 8.98
CA ASP A 229 -2.58 0.09 8.55
C ASP A 229 -2.57 1.28 9.52
N ILE A 230 -3.75 1.69 10.01
CA ILE A 230 -3.91 2.79 10.98
C ILE A 230 -3.24 2.42 12.30
N TYR A 231 -3.49 1.21 12.81
CA TYR A 231 -2.85 0.73 14.04
C TYR A 231 -1.35 0.61 13.88
N LEU A 232 -0.87 0.04 12.78
CA LEU A 232 0.57 -0.12 12.54
C LEU A 232 1.26 1.24 12.39
N THR A 233 0.62 2.21 11.73
CA THR A 233 1.19 3.56 11.51
C THR A 233 1.15 4.44 12.77
N GLY A 234 0.12 4.31 13.59
CA GLY A 234 -0.06 5.08 14.82
C GLY A 234 0.53 4.43 16.08
N ALA A 235 1.06 3.21 15.97
CA ALA A 235 1.62 2.48 17.10
C ALA A 235 2.81 3.22 17.72
N LYS A 236 2.83 3.27 19.06
CA LYS A 236 3.93 3.88 19.81
C LYS A 236 5.18 2.99 19.74
N SER A 237 6.35 3.59 19.55
CA SER A 237 7.63 2.89 19.70
C SER A 237 7.87 2.51 21.15
N TYR A 238 8.61 1.43 21.36
CA TYR A 238 9.18 1.07 22.66
C TYR A 238 10.70 1.12 22.57
N GLU A 239 11.36 1.38 23.70
CA GLU A 239 12.81 1.46 23.81
C GLU A 239 13.41 0.16 24.40
N GLU A 240 14.74 0.06 24.39
CA GLU A 240 15.46 -1.09 24.95
C GLU A 240 15.13 -1.27 26.45
N GLY A 241 14.79 -2.50 26.84
CA GLY A 241 14.42 -2.84 28.21
C GLY A 241 12.96 -2.60 28.59
N GLU A 242 12.15 -2.00 27.71
CA GLU A 242 10.71 -1.87 27.93
C GLU A 242 9.98 -3.21 27.69
N ALA A 243 9.01 -3.52 28.55
CA ALA A 243 8.20 -4.71 28.40
C ALA A 243 7.22 -4.58 27.23
N ILE A 244 7.19 -5.60 26.37
CA ILE A 244 6.30 -5.64 25.20
C ILE A 244 4.98 -6.32 25.57
N ASP A 245 3.87 -5.57 25.52
CA ASP A 245 2.52 -6.16 25.62
C ASP A 245 2.15 -6.82 24.28
N SER A 246 2.32 -8.13 24.22
CA SER A 246 2.04 -8.94 23.05
C SER A 246 0.54 -9.14 22.74
N ILE A 247 -0.38 -8.69 23.60
CA ILE A 247 -1.81 -8.94 23.45
C ILE A 247 -2.59 -7.64 23.24
N ASN A 248 -2.33 -6.59 24.03
CA ASN A 248 -3.14 -5.37 24.00
C ASN A 248 -2.45 -4.17 23.34
N SER A 249 -1.18 -4.30 22.92
CA SER A 249 -0.48 -3.24 22.20
C SER A 249 -1.14 -2.92 20.86
N ASP A 250 -0.87 -1.73 20.34
CA ASP A 250 -1.36 -1.33 19.01
C ASP A 250 -0.81 -2.21 17.90
N TYR A 251 0.42 -2.74 18.05
CA TYR A 251 0.99 -3.76 17.15
C TYR A 251 0.20 -5.07 17.19
N ALA A 252 -0.19 -5.53 18.38
CA ALA A 252 -1.02 -6.74 18.53
C ALA A 252 -2.40 -6.56 17.88
N LYS A 253 -3.01 -5.38 18.02
CA LYS A 253 -4.28 -5.05 17.33
C LYS A 253 -4.09 -5.00 15.82
N ALA A 254 -3.01 -4.39 15.32
CA ALA A 254 -2.69 -4.40 13.89
C ALA A 254 -2.56 -5.84 13.36
N ALA A 255 -1.79 -6.67 14.06
CA ALA A 255 -1.62 -8.08 13.73
C ALA A 255 -2.97 -8.83 13.72
N GLN A 256 -3.84 -8.55 14.69
CA GLN A 256 -5.18 -9.14 14.73
C GLN A 256 -6.02 -8.80 13.51
N TYR A 257 -6.07 -7.54 13.08
CA TYR A 257 -6.89 -7.17 11.92
C TYR A 257 -6.35 -7.74 10.60
N TYR A 258 -5.03 -7.79 10.42
CA TYR A 258 -4.45 -8.46 9.26
C TYR A 258 -4.73 -9.96 9.28
N TYR A 259 -4.56 -10.61 10.43
CA TYR A 259 -4.86 -12.03 10.60
C TYR A 259 -6.32 -12.34 10.29
N GLU A 260 -7.28 -11.57 10.84
CA GLU A 260 -8.71 -11.74 10.58
C GLU A 260 -9.03 -11.58 9.09
N TYR A 261 -8.46 -10.56 8.43
CA TYR A 261 -8.63 -10.37 6.99
C TYR A 261 -8.11 -11.56 6.19
N LEU A 262 -6.88 -12.01 6.47
CA LEU A 262 -6.25 -13.13 5.77
C LEU A 262 -7.04 -14.42 5.99
N LYS A 263 -7.49 -14.68 7.23
CA LYS A 263 -8.33 -15.83 7.56
C LYS A 263 -9.63 -15.85 6.74
N ASP A 264 -10.33 -14.72 6.67
CA ASP A 264 -11.63 -14.62 6.00
C ASP A 264 -11.53 -14.68 4.46
N ASN A 265 -10.37 -14.32 3.89
CA ASN A 265 -10.17 -14.18 2.44
C ASN A 265 -9.18 -15.20 1.84
N GLY A 266 -8.97 -16.32 2.54
CA GLY A 266 -8.00 -17.34 2.16
C GLY A 266 -6.58 -16.85 2.39
N GLY A 267 -6.01 -17.27 3.52
CA GLY A 267 -4.74 -16.75 4.01
C GLY A 267 -3.56 -17.12 3.14
N TYR A 268 -3.65 -18.19 2.35
CA TYR A 268 -2.56 -18.70 1.54
C TYR A 268 -1.97 -17.64 0.58
N LEU A 269 -0.64 -17.63 0.48
CA LEU A 269 0.11 -16.85 -0.50
C LEU A 269 0.48 -17.78 -1.66
N SER A 270 0.06 -17.44 -2.89
CA SER A 270 0.34 -18.32 -4.04
C SER A 270 1.82 -18.34 -4.40
N TYR A 271 2.40 -19.54 -4.50
CA TYR A 271 3.74 -19.78 -5.07
C TYR A 271 3.77 -19.63 -6.60
N THR A 272 2.61 -19.68 -7.28
CA THR A 272 2.55 -19.52 -8.74
C THR A 272 3.00 -18.14 -9.22
N LEU A 273 3.08 -17.16 -8.32
CA LEU A 273 3.48 -15.78 -8.58
C LEU A 273 4.96 -15.58 -8.24
N ASN A 274 5.83 -16.34 -8.92
CA ASN A 274 7.28 -16.30 -8.76
C ASN A 274 7.97 -15.65 -9.97
N CYS A 275 9.22 -15.30 -9.77
CA CYS A 275 10.18 -14.99 -10.81
C CYS A 275 11.21 -16.11 -10.86
N THR A 276 11.67 -16.42 -12.07
CA THR A 276 12.70 -17.44 -12.29
C THR A 276 13.88 -16.85 -13.05
N THR A 277 15.02 -17.49 -12.88
CA THR A 277 16.18 -17.26 -13.73
C THR A 277 16.28 -18.39 -14.75
N ASP A 278 16.59 -18.06 -15.99
CA ASP A 278 17.04 -19.00 -17.00
C ASP A 278 18.53 -18.70 -17.28
N GLY A 279 19.38 -19.71 -17.12
CA GLY A 279 20.77 -19.60 -17.53
C GLY A 279 20.86 -19.58 -19.05
N SER A 280 21.26 -18.47 -19.66
CA SER A 280 21.48 -18.42 -21.11
C SER A 280 22.94 -18.65 -21.50
N ASN A 281 23.14 -19.15 -22.72
CA ASN A 281 24.45 -19.44 -23.30
C ASN A 281 25.30 -18.17 -23.37
N GLY A 282 26.27 -18.05 -22.45
CA GLY A 282 27.22 -16.92 -22.44
C GLY A 282 27.51 -16.33 -21.06
N GLY A 283 26.87 -16.82 -19.99
CA GLY A 283 27.14 -16.37 -18.61
C GLY A 283 26.37 -15.12 -18.19
N ILE A 284 25.28 -14.78 -18.89
CA ILE A 284 24.33 -13.72 -18.51
C ILE A 284 23.09 -14.41 -17.92
N VAL A 285 22.63 -13.93 -16.77
CA VAL A 285 21.40 -14.42 -16.14
C VAL A 285 20.20 -13.71 -16.76
N ASP A 286 19.28 -14.47 -17.35
CA ASP A 286 18.02 -13.95 -17.87
C ASP A 286 16.91 -14.13 -16.85
N TYR A 287 16.24 -13.03 -16.49
CA TYR A 287 15.12 -13.05 -15.54
C TYR A 287 13.79 -13.17 -16.27
N GLN A 288 12.96 -14.12 -15.85
CA GLN A 288 11.59 -14.28 -16.36
C GLN A 288 10.57 -14.02 -15.24
N GLY A 289 9.75 -12.99 -15.42
CA GLY A 289 8.72 -12.57 -14.46
C GLY A 289 7.30 -12.96 -14.87
N ASN A 290 7.13 -14.10 -15.55
CA ASN A 290 5.90 -14.41 -16.31
C ASN A 290 4.62 -14.33 -15.47
N SER A 291 4.66 -14.63 -14.17
CA SER A 291 3.48 -14.58 -13.28
C SER A 291 3.55 -13.47 -12.22
N TRP A 292 4.72 -13.19 -11.62
CA TRP A 292 4.85 -12.10 -10.64
C TRP A 292 4.64 -10.71 -11.26
N ILE A 293 5.21 -10.43 -12.45
CA ILE A 293 4.92 -9.18 -13.18
C ILE A 293 3.60 -9.30 -13.95
N GLY A 294 3.33 -10.50 -14.46
CA GLY A 294 2.10 -10.83 -15.19
C GLY A 294 0.84 -10.42 -14.43
N MET A 295 0.84 -10.50 -13.10
CA MET A 295 -0.31 -10.10 -12.27
C MET A 295 -0.77 -8.65 -12.48
N PHE A 296 0.13 -7.76 -12.88
CA PHE A 296 -0.19 -6.34 -13.18
C PHE A 296 -0.72 -6.15 -14.60
N SER A 297 -0.60 -7.16 -15.47
CA SER A 297 -1.22 -7.17 -16.80
C SER A 297 -2.63 -7.76 -16.79
N GLU A 298 -2.99 -8.46 -15.71
CA GLU A 298 -4.24 -9.20 -15.62
C GLU A 298 -5.46 -8.29 -15.47
N LYS A 299 -6.48 -8.66 -16.25
CA LYS A 299 -7.68 -7.86 -16.52
C LYS A 299 -8.83 -8.19 -15.59
N THR A 300 -8.88 -9.40 -15.05
CA THR A 300 -9.93 -9.91 -14.16
C THR A 300 -9.31 -10.72 -13.02
N SER A 301 -9.56 -10.31 -11.77
CA SER A 301 -9.19 -10.94 -10.49
C SER A 301 -8.09 -12.02 -10.54
N ASN A 302 -6.84 -11.61 -10.35
CA ASN A 302 -5.82 -12.53 -9.85
C ASN A 302 -6.12 -12.84 -8.37
N ALA A 303 -5.61 -13.94 -7.81
CA ALA A 303 -5.87 -14.35 -6.43
C ALA A 303 -5.19 -13.47 -5.35
N GLU A 304 -4.43 -12.43 -5.74
CA GLU A 304 -3.55 -11.67 -4.85
C GLU A 304 -3.91 -10.18 -4.72
N THR A 305 -4.39 -9.56 -5.78
CA THR A 305 -4.79 -8.16 -5.85
C THR A 305 -6.05 -7.98 -5.01
N VAL A 306 -5.99 -7.04 -4.07
CA VAL A 306 -7.08 -6.77 -3.12
C VAL A 306 -7.79 -5.48 -3.49
N THR A 307 -7.03 -4.39 -3.67
CA THR A 307 -7.58 -3.07 -4.01
C THR A 307 -6.74 -2.39 -5.07
N VAL A 308 -7.37 -1.93 -6.15
CA VAL A 308 -6.79 -1.17 -7.25
C VAL A 308 -7.55 0.13 -7.45
N VAL A 309 -6.85 1.14 -7.96
CA VAL A 309 -7.51 2.31 -8.54
C VAL A 309 -7.38 2.22 -10.06
N PRO A 310 -8.45 1.86 -10.77
CA PRO A 310 -8.39 1.57 -12.20
C PRO A 310 -8.08 2.82 -13.02
N SER A 311 -7.31 2.66 -14.08
CA SER A 311 -7.24 3.64 -15.16
C SER A 311 -8.38 3.43 -16.15
N ALA A 312 -8.95 4.51 -16.66
CA ALA A 312 -9.77 4.45 -17.86
C ALA A 312 -8.90 4.30 -19.11
N ALA A 313 -9.48 3.79 -20.20
CA ALA A 313 -8.84 3.75 -21.50
C ALA A 313 -9.07 5.02 -22.33
N GLY A 314 -10.09 5.80 -21.98
CA GLY A 314 -10.38 7.09 -22.59
C GLY A 314 -11.22 7.97 -21.66
N LYS A 315 -11.23 9.28 -21.94
CA LYS A 315 -11.92 10.29 -21.11
C LYS A 315 -13.43 10.08 -20.98
N LEU A 316 -14.05 9.31 -21.88
CA LEU A 316 -15.45 8.93 -21.82
C LEU A 316 -15.75 8.03 -20.61
N TYR A 317 -14.81 7.16 -20.25
CA TYR A 317 -14.97 6.15 -19.19
C TYR A 317 -14.39 6.61 -17.84
N GLY A 318 -13.54 7.64 -17.82
CA GLY A 318 -12.92 8.17 -16.61
C GLY A 318 -11.56 8.81 -16.89
N ASN A 319 -10.73 8.92 -15.86
CA ASN A 319 -9.38 9.48 -16.01
C ASN A 319 -8.38 8.41 -16.46
N VAL A 320 -7.52 8.79 -17.41
CA VAL A 320 -6.46 7.92 -17.93
C VAL A 320 -5.17 8.18 -17.14
N LEU A 321 -4.71 7.19 -16.38
CA LEU A 321 -3.60 7.30 -15.43
C LEU A 321 -2.24 7.05 -16.11
N THR A 322 -1.84 7.95 -17.02
CA THR A 322 -0.60 7.83 -17.81
C THR A 322 0.65 8.37 -17.12
N GLY A 323 0.50 9.18 -16.08
CA GLY A 323 1.57 9.89 -15.39
C GLY A 323 2.64 8.97 -14.81
N ILE A 324 2.24 7.85 -14.20
CA ILE A 324 3.19 6.87 -13.63
C ILE A 324 4.11 6.32 -14.74
N SER A 325 3.51 5.78 -15.81
CA SER A 325 4.24 5.21 -16.93
C SER A 325 5.16 6.23 -17.60
N ASN A 326 4.68 7.47 -17.81
CA ASN A 326 5.47 8.56 -18.37
C ASN A 326 6.69 8.90 -17.50
N VAL A 327 6.55 8.92 -16.17
CA VAL A 327 7.67 9.20 -15.25
C VAL A 327 8.76 8.11 -15.33
N PHE A 328 8.37 6.85 -15.52
CA PHE A 328 9.30 5.74 -15.72
C PHE A 328 9.85 5.62 -17.16
N GLY A 329 9.50 6.53 -18.07
CA GLY A 329 10.05 6.58 -19.43
C GLY A 329 9.23 5.87 -20.51
N TRP A 330 7.99 5.49 -20.20
CA TRP A 330 7.03 4.96 -21.16
C TRP A 330 6.19 6.10 -21.72
N VAL A 331 6.37 6.42 -22.99
CA VAL A 331 5.53 7.40 -23.69
C VAL A 331 4.20 6.74 -24.01
N THR A 332 3.11 7.42 -23.65
CA THR A 332 1.73 6.91 -23.78
C THR A 332 1.00 7.60 -24.93
N THR A 333 0.18 6.86 -25.66
CA THR A 333 -0.70 7.38 -26.72
C THR A 333 -2.07 6.71 -26.63
N SER A 334 -3.15 7.50 -26.63
CA SER A 334 -4.52 6.99 -26.55
C SER A 334 -5.22 6.99 -27.90
N ARG A 335 -6.06 5.98 -28.14
CA ARG A 335 -6.92 5.83 -29.33
C ARG A 335 -8.35 5.50 -28.91
N MET A 336 -9.33 5.99 -29.66
CA MET A 336 -10.73 5.58 -29.55
C MET A 336 -11.23 5.09 -30.91
N ASP A 337 -11.90 3.95 -30.91
CA ASP A 337 -12.51 3.36 -32.09
C ASP A 337 -14.01 3.18 -31.81
N THR A 338 -14.86 3.61 -32.75
CA THR A 338 -16.31 3.41 -32.67
C THR A 338 -16.71 2.54 -33.85
N ASP A 339 -17.28 1.38 -33.53
CA ASP A 339 -17.81 0.47 -34.53
C ASP A 339 -19.32 0.70 -34.67
N SER A 340 -19.77 0.92 -35.90
CA SER A 340 -21.18 1.10 -36.22
C SER A 340 -21.44 0.48 -37.59
N GLU A 341 -22.30 -0.55 -37.64
CA GLU A 341 -22.78 -1.10 -38.90
C GLU A 341 -23.88 -0.20 -39.49
N GLU A 342 -23.62 0.39 -40.66
CA GLU A 342 -24.61 1.16 -41.42
C GLU A 342 -25.84 0.29 -41.74
N GLY A 343 -27.01 0.73 -41.28
CA GLY A 343 -28.31 0.10 -41.58
C GLY A 343 -28.79 -0.94 -40.57
N SER A 344 -28.06 -1.14 -39.45
CA SER A 344 -28.51 -1.93 -38.31
C SER A 344 -29.03 -1.02 -37.19
N GLU A 345 -30.06 -1.43 -36.43
CA GLU A 345 -30.49 -0.74 -35.19
C GLU A 345 -29.58 -1.09 -33.98
N SER A 346 -28.48 -1.82 -34.18
CA SER A 346 -27.55 -2.15 -33.10
C SER A 346 -26.84 -0.90 -32.57
N GLU A 347 -26.75 -0.78 -31.25
CA GLU A 347 -26.05 0.31 -30.58
C GLU A 347 -24.58 0.36 -31.02
N ALA A 348 -24.12 1.54 -31.45
CA ALA A 348 -22.72 1.76 -31.80
C ALA A 348 -21.83 1.44 -30.58
N THR A 349 -20.81 0.62 -30.77
CA THR A 349 -19.90 0.22 -29.69
C THR A 349 -18.63 1.07 -29.77
N THR A 350 -18.40 1.90 -28.76
CA THR A 350 -17.14 2.64 -28.61
C THR A 350 -16.17 1.83 -27.73
N SER A 351 -14.91 1.76 -28.14
CA SER A 351 -13.80 1.21 -27.36
C SER A 351 -12.62 2.17 -27.36
N ALA A 352 -11.74 2.06 -26.37
CA ALA A 352 -10.55 2.88 -26.24
C ALA A 352 -9.34 2.03 -25.87
N SER A 353 -8.15 2.48 -26.26
CA SER A 353 -6.90 1.80 -25.90
C SER A 353 -5.78 2.80 -25.65
N VAL A 354 -4.80 2.39 -24.86
CA VAL A 354 -3.58 3.15 -24.56
C VAL A 354 -2.40 2.30 -24.98
N SER A 355 -1.62 2.81 -25.92
CA SER A 355 -0.37 2.20 -26.38
C SER A 355 0.81 2.87 -25.69
N VAL A 356 1.89 2.11 -25.49
CA VAL A 356 3.12 2.60 -24.87
C VAL A 356 4.35 2.25 -25.70
N TYR A 357 5.36 3.10 -25.65
CA TYR A 357 6.70 2.83 -26.19
C TYR A 357 7.76 3.50 -25.32
N LEU A 358 9.00 3.02 -25.41
CA LEU A 358 10.09 3.49 -24.55
C LEU A 358 10.85 4.66 -25.19
N ASP A 359 11.13 5.68 -24.39
CA ASP A 359 12.04 6.77 -24.75
C ASP A 359 12.91 7.15 -23.56
N TYR A 360 14.23 6.94 -23.68
CA TYR A 360 15.18 7.29 -22.63
C TYR A 360 15.19 8.78 -22.28
N LYS A 361 14.82 9.65 -23.24
CA LYS A 361 14.76 11.10 -23.03
C LYS A 361 13.60 11.53 -22.14
N MET A 362 12.56 10.71 -22.04
CA MET A 362 11.37 10.98 -21.24
C MET A 362 11.39 10.27 -19.88
N ARG A 363 12.39 9.40 -19.64
CA ARG A 363 12.58 8.67 -18.38
C ARG A 363 13.02 9.63 -17.29
N GLN A 364 12.13 10.03 -16.38
CA GLN A 364 12.43 10.95 -15.28
C GLN A 364 12.96 10.22 -14.04
N LEU A 365 12.44 9.02 -13.74
CA LEU A 365 12.89 8.17 -12.65
C LEU A 365 13.34 6.81 -13.20
N GLY A 366 14.50 6.33 -12.73
CA GLY A 366 15.01 4.98 -13.01
C GLY A 366 15.13 4.14 -11.73
N PRO A 367 15.37 2.82 -11.85
CA PRO A 367 15.60 1.95 -10.69
C PRO A 367 16.93 2.31 -10.02
N SER A 368 16.95 2.48 -8.70
CA SER A 368 18.16 2.88 -7.98
C SER A 368 19.19 1.74 -7.89
N GLN A 369 20.46 2.11 -7.69
CA GLN A 369 21.51 1.13 -7.44
C GLN A 369 21.25 0.33 -6.15
N GLN A 370 20.60 0.94 -5.16
CA GLN A 370 20.23 0.26 -3.91
C GLN A 370 19.29 -0.93 -4.15
N TYR A 371 18.32 -0.81 -5.07
CA TYR A 371 17.46 -1.93 -5.43
C TYR A 371 18.25 -3.04 -6.12
N LEU A 372 19.13 -2.68 -7.07
CA LEU A 372 19.98 -3.64 -7.77
C LEU A 372 20.93 -4.38 -6.81
N SER A 373 21.59 -3.66 -5.90
CA SER A 373 22.46 -4.25 -4.88
C SER A 373 21.69 -5.13 -3.90
N LEU A 374 20.46 -4.75 -3.55
CA LEU A 374 19.60 -5.57 -2.69
C LEU A 374 19.22 -6.89 -3.36
N CYS A 375 18.91 -6.85 -4.66
CA CYS A 375 18.64 -8.06 -5.43
C CYS A 375 19.90 -8.93 -5.55
N ALA A 376 21.05 -8.34 -5.89
CA ALA A 376 22.32 -9.06 -5.99
C ALA A 376 22.79 -9.69 -4.67
N ALA A 377 22.38 -9.13 -3.52
CA ALA A 377 22.71 -9.62 -2.19
C ALA A 377 21.88 -10.84 -1.73
N GLN A 378 20.89 -11.26 -2.51
CA GLN A 378 20.15 -12.51 -2.28
C GLN A 378 20.83 -13.68 -2.98
N ASP A 379 20.63 -14.90 -2.47
CA ASP A 379 21.07 -16.11 -3.15
C ASP A 379 19.89 -16.71 -3.89
N TYR A 380 20.02 -17.01 -5.19
CA TYR A 380 18.98 -17.75 -5.93
C TYR A 380 19.27 -19.24 -5.86
N VAL A 381 18.34 -20.04 -5.35
CA VAL A 381 18.53 -21.50 -5.26
C VAL A 381 17.78 -22.20 -6.38
N ARG A 382 18.55 -22.86 -7.26
CA ARG A 382 18.02 -23.68 -8.35
C ARG A 382 17.25 -24.90 -7.83
N ASN A 383 16.50 -25.54 -8.73
CA ASN A 383 15.73 -26.74 -8.41
C ASN A 383 16.59 -27.96 -8.04
N ASP A 384 17.86 -27.98 -8.45
CA ASP A 384 18.84 -29.01 -8.08
C ASP A 384 19.44 -28.80 -6.67
N GLY A 385 19.13 -27.66 -6.02
CA GLY A 385 19.58 -27.31 -4.67
C GLY A 385 20.85 -26.46 -4.63
N ASP A 386 21.46 -26.17 -5.79
CA ASP A 386 22.65 -25.32 -5.87
C ASP A 386 22.27 -23.83 -5.97
N VAL A 387 23.15 -22.96 -5.48
CA VAL A 387 23.02 -21.52 -5.67
C VAL A 387 23.44 -21.16 -7.09
N GLU A 388 22.55 -20.50 -7.83
CA GLU A 388 22.87 -19.91 -9.13
C GLU A 388 23.76 -18.70 -8.90
N LYS A 389 25.00 -18.79 -9.39
CA LYS A 389 25.99 -17.73 -9.22
C LYS A 389 25.55 -16.49 -9.98
N ASP A 390 25.74 -15.31 -9.38
CA ASP A 390 25.51 -14.00 -9.98
C ASP A 390 24.02 -13.72 -10.33
N ALA A 391 23.10 -14.59 -9.91
CA ALA A 391 21.67 -14.46 -10.17
C ALA A 391 20.93 -13.49 -9.25
N GLY A 392 21.25 -13.47 -7.94
CA GLY A 392 20.51 -12.60 -7.02
C GLY A 392 18.99 -12.90 -6.97
N ASP A 393 18.20 -11.91 -6.60
CA ASP A 393 16.74 -12.01 -6.61
C ASP A 393 16.18 -11.86 -8.04
N ALA A 394 15.33 -12.80 -8.46
CA ALA A 394 14.75 -12.83 -9.80
C ALA A 394 13.64 -11.79 -10.02
N ARG A 395 13.15 -11.09 -8.98
CA ARG A 395 12.22 -9.95 -9.13
C ARG A 395 12.83 -8.77 -9.89
N GLN A 396 14.15 -8.80 -10.12
CA GLN A 396 14.82 -7.97 -11.13
C GLN A 396 14.20 -8.05 -12.52
N ALA A 397 13.41 -9.09 -12.83
CA ALA A 397 12.59 -9.16 -14.04
C ALA A 397 11.72 -7.90 -14.28
N ALA A 398 11.39 -7.12 -13.25
CA ALA A 398 10.64 -5.86 -13.39
C ALA A 398 11.48 -4.71 -13.94
N ILE A 399 12.76 -4.95 -14.20
CA ILE A 399 13.68 -4.04 -14.86
C ILE A 399 13.97 -4.57 -16.26
N LEU A 400 13.70 -3.75 -17.27
CA LEU A 400 14.01 -4.04 -18.66
C LEU A 400 15.24 -3.25 -19.11
N PRO A 401 16.39 -3.91 -19.35
CA PRO A 401 17.57 -3.26 -19.90
C PRO A 401 17.43 -3.09 -21.43
N ILE A 402 17.48 -1.85 -21.92
CA ILE A 402 17.51 -1.54 -23.36
C ILE A 402 18.64 -0.55 -23.63
N SER A 403 19.55 -0.90 -24.55
CA SER A 403 20.65 -0.03 -24.98
C SER A 403 21.48 0.57 -23.83
N GLY A 404 21.71 -0.23 -22.78
CA GLY A 404 22.45 0.19 -21.58
C GLY A 404 21.65 1.02 -20.58
N VAL A 405 20.33 1.11 -20.73
CA VAL A 405 19.43 1.86 -19.85
C VAL A 405 18.39 0.92 -19.22
N ASN A 406 18.22 1.00 -17.91
CA ASN A 406 17.27 0.19 -17.15
C ASN A 406 15.91 0.89 -17.01
N TYR A 407 14.83 0.23 -17.44
CA TYR A 407 13.46 0.74 -17.35
C TYR A 407 12.62 -0.06 -16.37
N ILE A 408 11.79 0.62 -15.57
CA ILE A 408 10.83 -0.03 -14.66
C ILE A 408 9.60 -0.43 -15.47
N THR A 409 9.19 -1.70 -15.40
CA THR A 409 8.12 -2.25 -16.26
C THR A 409 6.79 -2.47 -15.54
N LYS A 410 6.70 -2.30 -14.21
CA LYS A 410 5.52 -2.72 -13.42
C LYS A 410 4.21 -2.02 -13.81
N SER A 411 4.27 -0.75 -14.22
CA SER A 411 3.09 -0.02 -14.74
C SER A 411 2.81 -0.32 -16.23
N CYS A 412 3.75 -0.97 -16.92
CA CYS A 412 3.67 -1.36 -18.33
C CYS A 412 4.20 -2.80 -18.55
N PRO A 413 3.62 -3.80 -17.87
CA PRO A 413 4.12 -5.18 -17.89
C PRO A 413 4.13 -5.73 -19.32
N SER A 414 5.21 -6.41 -19.70
CA SER A 414 5.44 -6.93 -21.06
C SER A 414 5.25 -5.89 -22.17
N GLY A 415 5.53 -4.61 -21.89
CA GLY A 415 5.42 -3.52 -22.86
C GLY A 415 3.99 -3.08 -23.17
N SER A 416 3.01 -3.42 -22.33
CA SER A 416 1.60 -3.04 -22.48
C SER A 416 1.13 -2.20 -21.30
N PHE A 417 0.31 -1.17 -21.55
CA PHE A 417 -0.24 -0.33 -20.49
C PHE A 417 -1.12 -1.13 -19.52
N SER A 418 -0.87 -1.02 -18.21
CA SER A 418 -1.73 -1.64 -17.20
C SER A 418 -2.90 -0.72 -16.84
N TYR A 419 -4.12 -1.26 -16.93
CA TYR A 419 -5.33 -0.57 -16.50
C TYR A 419 -5.67 -0.77 -15.03
N THR A 420 -5.00 -1.72 -14.36
CA THR A 420 -5.21 -2.09 -12.96
C THR A 420 -4.11 -1.52 -12.05
N TYR A 421 -3.19 -0.73 -12.60
CA TYR A 421 -2.16 0.01 -11.88
C TYR A 421 -2.59 1.47 -11.66
N PRO A 422 -2.49 2.01 -10.42
CA PRO A 422 -1.80 1.45 -9.26
C PRO A 422 -2.63 0.47 -8.43
N VAL A 423 -1.91 -0.48 -7.81
CA VAL A 423 -2.46 -1.43 -6.84
C VAL A 423 -2.19 -0.89 -5.43
N ILE A 424 -3.25 -0.62 -4.66
CA ILE A 424 -3.15 -0.06 -3.30
C ILE A 424 -2.87 -1.17 -2.29
N TYR A 425 -3.59 -2.29 -2.40
CA TYR A 425 -3.40 -3.45 -1.53
C TYR A 425 -3.22 -4.72 -2.36
N ARG A 426 -2.17 -5.48 -2.01
CA ARG A 426 -1.97 -6.87 -2.42
C ARG A 426 -1.85 -7.75 -1.20
N LYS A 427 -2.19 -9.02 -1.36
CA LYS A 427 -2.05 -10.03 -0.30
C LYS A 427 -0.61 -10.08 0.22
N ALA A 428 0.42 -10.02 -0.65
CA ALA A 428 1.82 -10.02 -0.19
C ALA A 428 2.18 -8.79 0.67
N LEU A 429 1.69 -7.59 0.33
CA LEU A 429 1.87 -6.39 1.15
C LEU A 429 1.24 -6.57 2.54
N ILE A 430 0.01 -7.10 2.59
CA ILE A 430 -0.71 -7.37 3.84
C ILE A 430 0.07 -8.38 4.69
N TRP A 431 0.60 -9.43 4.06
CA TRP A 431 1.44 -10.44 4.71
C TRP A 431 2.74 -9.86 5.30
N LEU A 432 3.41 -8.97 4.58
CA LEU A 432 4.64 -8.33 5.07
C LEU A 432 4.36 -7.33 6.21
N ARG A 433 3.28 -6.55 6.12
CA ARG A 433 2.83 -5.69 7.23
C ARG A 433 2.33 -6.49 8.43
N PHE A 434 1.76 -7.67 8.20
CA PHE A 434 1.43 -8.62 9.26
C PHE A 434 2.69 -9.16 9.94
N ALA A 435 3.73 -9.52 9.19
CA ALA A 435 5.02 -9.91 9.74
C ALA A 435 5.66 -8.78 10.56
N GLU A 436 5.59 -7.54 10.07
CA GLU A 436 6.05 -6.34 10.80
C GLU A 436 5.32 -6.20 12.14
N ALA A 437 3.99 -6.30 12.13
CA ALA A 437 3.16 -6.21 13.33
C ALA A 437 3.47 -7.34 14.34
N ILE A 438 3.60 -8.57 13.89
CA ILE A 438 3.96 -9.74 14.73
C ILE A 438 5.35 -9.56 15.34
N ASN A 439 6.32 -9.15 14.52
CA ASN A 439 7.69 -8.90 14.96
C ASN A 439 7.69 -7.86 16.09
N ARG A 440 6.99 -6.73 15.88
CA ARG A 440 6.87 -5.66 16.87
C ARG A 440 6.05 -6.04 18.11
N ALA A 441 5.12 -6.97 17.99
CA ALA A 441 4.42 -7.56 19.13
C ALA A 441 5.30 -8.55 19.94
N GLY A 442 6.55 -8.76 19.54
CA GLY A 442 7.54 -9.54 20.28
C GLY A 442 7.67 -10.99 19.85
N PHE A 443 7.33 -11.31 18.60
CA PHE A 443 7.43 -12.65 18.02
C PHE A 443 8.29 -12.67 16.73
N PRO A 444 9.59 -12.36 16.83
CA PRO A 444 10.49 -12.26 15.67
C PRO A 444 10.63 -13.59 14.90
N SER A 445 10.55 -14.74 15.58
CA SER A 445 10.69 -16.05 14.92
C SER A 445 9.44 -16.39 14.10
N TYR A 446 8.25 -16.01 14.58
CA TYR A 446 7.01 -16.13 13.81
C TYR A 446 6.98 -15.18 12.60
N ALA A 447 7.48 -13.95 12.76
CA ALA A 447 7.60 -13.02 11.65
C ALA A 447 8.57 -13.53 10.58
N PHE A 448 9.67 -14.17 10.97
CA PHE A 448 10.57 -14.81 10.01
C PHE A 448 9.93 -16.02 9.29
N ALA A 449 9.09 -16.80 9.98
CA ALA A 449 8.34 -17.90 9.36
C ALA A 449 7.45 -17.44 8.20
N ILE A 450 6.87 -16.24 8.29
CA ILE A 450 6.11 -15.62 7.20
C ILE A 450 7.00 -15.41 5.96
N LEU A 451 8.23 -14.96 6.15
CA LEU A 451 9.15 -14.65 5.06
C LEU A 451 9.67 -15.92 4.37
N LYS A 452 10.02 -16.95 5.16
CA LYS A 452 10.68 -18.17 4.69
C LYS A 452 9.71 -19.30 4.33
N ASP A 453 8.88 -19.73 5.28
CA ASP A 453 8.18 -21.01 5.23
C ASP A 453 6.69 -20.88 4.89
N GLY A 454 6.11 -19.69 5.11
CA GLY A 454 4.66 -19.50 5.05
C GLY A 454 3.94 -20.06 6.28
N LEU A 455 2.66 -19.74 6.42
CA LEU A 455 1.87 -20.08 7.61
C LEU A 455 1.07 -21.37 7.38
N ALA A 456 1.42 -22.43 8.09
CA ALA A 456 0.60 -23.64 8.20
C ALA A 456 0.69 -24.17 9.63
N SER A 457 -0.40 -24.68 10.19
CA SER A 457 -0.40 -25.29 11.54
C SER A 457 0.67 -26.36 11.69
N GLU A 458 0.90 -27.13 10.62
CA GLU A 458 1.86 -28.24 10.58
C GLU A 458 3.33 -27.78 10.61
N HIS A 459 3.61 -26.52 10.27
CA HIS A 459 4.98 -25.99 10.26
C HIS A 459 5.49 -25.71 11.67
N PHE A 460 4.62 -25.48 12.65
CA PHE A 460 4.99 -24.99 13.97
C PHE A 460 5.34 -26.12 14.95
N PRO A 461 6.26 -25.86 15.90
CA PRO A 461 6.51 -26.75 17.04
C PRO A 461 5.26 -27.07 17.84
N GLU A 462 5.31 -28.15 18.63
CA GLU A 462 4.20 -28.53 19.50
C GLU A 462 4.68 -29.14 20.82
N TYR A 463 3.80 -29.15 21.82
CA TYR A 463 4.02 -29.88 23.06
C TYR A 463 3.45 -31.29 22.90
N GLU A 464 4.32 -32.28 22.81
CA GLU A 464 3.95 -33.69 22.72
C GLU A 464 3.83 -34.29 24.11
N LEU A 465 2.82 -35.14 24.33
CA LEU A 465 2.64 -35.86 25.59
C LEU A 465 3.74 -36.92 25.73
N GLU A 466 4.62 -36.76 26.72
CA GLU A 466 5.72 -37.70 26.98
C GLU A 466 5.29 -38.82 27.92
N ARG A 467 4.64 -38.48 29.03
CA ARG A 467 4.16 -39.46 30.02
C ARG A 467 2.90 -38.97 30.76
N VAL A 468 2.14 -39.92 31.28
CA VAL A 468 1.03 -39.68 32.19
C VAL A 468 1.29 -40.48 33.47
N ASP A 469 1.56 -39.77 34.55
CA ASP A 469 1.75 -40.33 35.87
C ASP A 469 0.41 -40.28 36.64
N THR A 470 0.13 -41.25 37.51
CA THR A 470 -1.03 -41.20 38.42
C THR A 470 -0.53 -40.84 39.80
N LEU A 471 -0.97 -39.70 40.32
CA LEU A 471 -0.65 -39.22 41.66
C LEU A 471 -1.36 -40.08 42.71
N GLU A 472 -0.88 -40.03 43.97
CA GLU A 472 -1.42 -40.83 45.08
C GLU A 472 -2.91 -40.56 45.37
N ASP A 473 -3.44 -39.41 44.95
CA ASP A 473 -4.84 -39.02 45.08
C ASP A 473 -5.73 -39.48 43.90
N GLY A 474 -5.14 -40.17 42.92
CA GLY A 474 -5.82 -40.63 41.70
C GLY A 474 -5.88 -39.59 40.57
N THR A 475 -5.28 -38.40 40.74
CA THR A 475 -5.17 -37.38 39.70
C THR A 475 -4.11 -37.78 38.67
N LEU A 476 -4.40 -37.56 37.39
CA LEU A 476 -3.43 -37.77 36.31
C LEU A 476 -2.52 -36.53 36.19
N ASP A 477 -1.20 -36.74 36.24
CA ASP A 477 -0.18 -35.74 35.96
C ASP A 477 0.42 -36.00 34.57
N SER A 478 0.10 -35.14 33.60
CA SER A 478 0.55 -35.27 32.22
C SER A 478 1.78 -34.40 31.99
N VAL A 479 2.89 -35.02 31.61
CA VAL A 479 4.13 -34.32 31.26
C VAL A 479 4.23 -34.15 29.77
N TYR A 480 4.40 -32.91 29.33
CA TYR A 480 4.56 -32.54 27.93
C TYR A 480 5.99 -32.08 27.65
N VAL A 481 6.51 -32.43 26.47
CA VAL A 481 7.85 -32.03 26.00
C VAL A 481 7.70 -31.19 24.74
N TYR A 482 8.48 -30.12 24.67
CA TYR A 482 8.57 -29.29 23.47
C TYR A 482 9.27 -30.04 22.34
N SER A 483 8.53 -30.32 21.25
CA SER A 483 9.01 -31.06 20.09
C SER A 483 9.08 -30.16 18.86
N THR A 484 10.21 -30.22 18.17
CA THR A 484 10.45 -29.61 16.86
C THR A 484 10.65 -30.67 15.77
N PHE A 485 10.46 -31.95 16.11
CA PHE A 485 10.72 -33.07 15.20
C PHE A 485 9.75 -33.04 14.01
N GLY A 486 10.29 -33.08 12.79
CA GLY A 486 9.48 -33.03 11.57
C GLY A 486 8.81 -31.68 11.30
N LYS A 487 9.12 -30.63 12.08
CA LYS A 487 8.54 -29.29 11.93
C LYS A 487 9.46 -28.38 11.11
N VAL A 488 8.86 -27.60 10.21
CA VAL A 488 9.59 -26.69 9.30
C VAL A 488 10.14 -25.48 10.08
N CYS A 489 9.32 -24.91 10.96
CA CYS A 489 9.68 -23.79 11.83
C CYS A 489 10.39 -24.26 13.11
N SER A 490 11.31 -25.22 12.99
CA SER A 490 12.04 -25.82 14.13
C SER A 490 12.96 -24.85 14.87
N TYR A 491 13.23 -23.68 14.27
CA TYR A 491 14.03 -22.60 14.86
C TYR A 491 13.26 -21.71 15.84
N ILE A 492 11.94 -21.87 15.98
CA ILE A 492 11.16 -21.11 16.98
C ILE A 492 11.57 -21.60 18.38
N PRO A 493 12.01 -20.71 19.28
CA PRO A 493 12.42 -21.12 20.62
C PRO A 493 11.20 -21.41 21.50
N GLU A 494 11.35 -22.36 22.43
CA GLU A 494 10.28 -22.76 23.35
C GLU A 494 9.69 -21.56 24.11
N ALA A 495 10.52 -20.61 24.55
CA ALA A 495 10.07 -19.43 25.28
C ALA A 495 9.07 -18.58 24.47
N GLU A 496 9.35 -18.36 23.18
CA GLU A 496 8.49 -17.61 22.27
C GLU A 496 7.23 -18.41 21.91
N PHE A 497 7.37 -19.72 21.69
CA PHE A 497 6.23 -20.62 21.46
C PHE A 497 5.27 -20.67 22.65
N ARG A 498 5.81 -20.77 23.87
CA ARG A 498 5.04 -20.75 25.11
C ARG A 498 4.32 -19.42 25.27
N LYS A 499 5.00 -18.29 25.01
CA LYS A 499 4.40 -16.95 25.04
C LYS A 499 3.25 -16.79 24.05
N ALA A 500 3.33 -17.45 22.88
CA ALA A 500 2.27 -17.42 21.87
C ALA A 500 1.06 -18.27 22.24
N ASN A 501 1.23 -19.35 23.02
CA ASN A 501 0.18 -20.37 23.22
C ASN A 501 -0.35 -20.49 24.65
N TYR A 502 0.36 -20.00 25.68
CA TYR A 502 0.04 -20.24 27.09
C TYR A 502 0.20 -18.98 27.98
N PRO A 503 -0.65 -18.80 29.02
CA PRO A 503 -1.84 -19.60 29.34
C PRO A 503 -3.03 -19.29 28.41
N VAL A 504 -2.99 -18.16 27.71
CA VAL A 504 -3.98 -17.75 26.71
C VAL A 504 -3.29 -17.69 25.36
N GLN A 505 -3.82 -18.41 24.38
CA GLN A 505 -3.31 -18.38 23.01
C GLN A 505 -3.52 -16.98 22.40
N VAL A 506 -2.44 -16.43 21.82
CA VAL A 506 -2.47 -15.16 21.10
C VAL A 506 -3.34 -15.30 19.84
N PRO A 507 -4.44 -14.54 19.70
CA PRO A 507 -5.44 -14.80 18.66
C PRO A 507 -4.90 -14.76 17.22
N TYR A 508 -3.93 -13.89 16.96
CA TYR A 508 -3.35 -13.69 15.63
C TYR A 508 -2.20 -14.64 15.30
N LEU A 509 -1.81 -15.53 16.22
CA LEU A 509 -0.81 -16.58 15.98
C LEU A 509 -1.45 -17.97 15.84
N LYS A 510 -2.78 -18.03 15.71
CA LYS A 510 -3.54 -19.27 15.58
C LYS A 510 -3.71 -19.63 14.10
N PHE A 511 -2.72 -20.25 13.47
CA PHE A 511 -2.82 -20.61 12.06
C PHE A 511 -3.68 -21.86 11.87
N THR A 512 -4.89 -21.69 11.34
CA THR A 512 -5.84 -22.77 11.04
C THR A 512 -5.77 -23.20 9.57
N SER A 513 -6.62 -24.14 9.17
CA SER A 513 -6.64 -24.70 7.80
C SER A 513 -6.79 -23.65 6.68
N GLU A 514 -7.37 -22.49 6.98
CA GLU A 514 -7.57 -21.34 6.09
C GLU A 514 -6.25 -20.75 5.58
N PHE A 515 -5.13 -21.01 6.26
CA PHE A 515 -3.79 -20.63 5.82
C PHE A 515 -3.07 -21.75 5.04
N SER A 516 -3.60 -22.98 5.08
CA SER A 516 -2.83 -24.20 4.80
C SER A 516 -2.99 -24.82 3.39
N SER A 517 -3.91 -24.36 2.53
CA SER A 517 -3.97 -24.94 1.18
C SER A 517 -4.66 -24.09 0.11
N MET A 518 -4.08 -24.17 -1.09
CA MET A 518 -4.82 -24.03 -2.35
C MET A 518 -5.11 -25.47 -2.84
N ASN A 519 -6.38 -25.83 -3.02
CA ASN A 519 -6.81 -27.17 -3.48
C ASN A 519 -6.42 -28.36 -2.56
N GLY A 520 -6.28 -28.14 -1.24
CA GLY A 520 -6.07 -29.23 -0.28
C GLY A 520 -4.67 -29.85 -0.26
N GLN A 521 -3.64 -29.17 -0.82
CA GLN A 521 -2.24 -29.61 -0.77
C GLN A 521 -1.38 -28.60 0.01
N VAL A 522 -0.76 -29.05 1.10
CA VAL A 522 0.14 -28.26 1.97
C VAL A 522 1.49 -27.97 1.28
N SER A 523 1.89 -28.82 0.31
CA SER A 523 3.19 -28.78 -0.38
C SER A 523 3.47 -27.53 -1.24
N ASN A 524 2.49 -26.64 -1.39
CA ASN A 524 2.59 -25.42 -2.21
C ASN A 524 2.74 -24.13 -1.38
N LEU A 525 2.79 -24.24 -0.04
CA LEU A 525 3.03 -23.09 0.83
C LEU A 525 4.53 -22.79 0.89
N LYS A 526 4.88 -21.57 0.52
CA LYS A 526 6.22 -21.01 0.71
C LYS A 526 6.07 -19.58 1.23
N GLY A 527 7.09 -19.11 1.94
CA GLY A 527 7.15 -17.71 2.34
C GLY A 527 7.36 -16.77 1.15
N VAL A 528 7.14 -15.48 1.40
CA VAL A 528 7.24 -14.42 0.38
C VAL A 528 8.60 -14.45 -0.35
N HIS A 529 9.68 -14.76 0.37
CA HIS A 529 11.04 -14.74 -0.15
C HIS A 529 11.27 -15.72 -1.32
N ALA A 530 10.58 -16.87 -1.31
CA ALA A 530 10.68 -17.87 -2.37
C ALA A 530 10.17 -17.39 -3.74
N ARG A 531 9.47 -16.25 -3.81
CA ARG A 531 9.01 -15.65 -5.06
C ARG A 531 10.15 -15.10 -5.91
N GLY A 532 11.19 -14.57 -5.27
CA GLY A 532 12.36 -14.02 -5.95
C GLY A 532 13.52 -15.00 -6.04
N CYS A 533 13.67 -15.89 -5.06
CA CYS A 533 14.90 -16.68 -4.90
C CYS A 533 14.70 -18.20 -5.02
N ASN A 534 13.51 -18.63 -5.44
CA ASN A 534 13.11 -20.01 -5.66
C ASN A 534 13.24 -20.94 -4.42
N ASN A 535 14.02 -22.04 -4.45
CA ASN A 535 13.85 -23.18 -3.55
C ASN A 535 14.41 -22.98 -2.12
N ILE A 536 14.16 -21.82 -1.55
CA ILE A 536 14.63 -21.35 -0.23
C ILE A 536 13.61 -21.60 0.89
N GLY A 537 12.52 -22.29 0.57
CA GLY A 537 11.45 -22.62 1.50
C GLY A 537 11.75 -23.79 2.43
N VAL A 538 10.83 -24.75 2.46
CA VAL A 538 10.70 -25.82 3.47
C VAL A 538 11.97 -26.66 3.72
N ASN A 539 12.83 -26.82 2.71
CA ASN A 539 14.01 -27.68 2.79
C ASN A 539 15.36 -26.92 2.87
N ASP A 540 15.34 -25.59 2.83
CA ASP A 540 16.58 -24.82 2.96
C ASP A 540 17.06 -24.80 4.41
N THR A 541 18.21 -25.42 4.63
CA THR A 541 18.89 -25.51 5.93
C THR A 541 20.23 -24.77 5.94
N ILE A 542 20.59 -24.10 4.83
CA ILE A 542 21.94 -23.59 4.60
C ILE A 542 21.94 -22.09 4.35
N TYR A 543 21.11 -21.59 3.43
CA TYR A 543 21.27 -20.23 2.90
C TYR A 543 20.43 -19.22 3.71
N TYR A 544 19.11 -19.31 3.64
CA TYR A 544 18.18 -18.40 4.28
C TYR A 544 17.64 -18.95 5.60
N THR A 545 18.54 -19.24 6.54
CA THR A 545 18.16 -19.71 7.88
C THR A 545 17.94 -18.56 8.85
N TYR A 546 17.07 -18.74 9.85
CA TYR A 546 16.77 -17.72 10.87
C TYR A 546 18.06 -17.17 11.51
N LYS A 547 18.98 -18.06 11.89
CA LYS A 547 20.24 -17.68 12.53
C LYS A 547 21.16 -16.89 11.58
N ASN A 548 21.31 -17.34 10.33
CA ASN A 548 22.19 -16.68 9.37
C ASN A 548 21.66 -15.27 9.03
N MET A 549 20.36 -15.16 8.76
CA MET A 549 19.75 -13.87 8.42
C MET A 549 19.73 -12.92 9.61
N LEU A 550 19.45 -13.42 10.82
CA LEU A 550 19.55 -12.65 12.06
C LEU A 550 20.97 -12.08 12.23
N PHE A 551 22.00 -12.93 12.15
CA PHE A 551 23.39 -12.50 12.28
C PHE A 551 23.81 -11.52 11.19
N LYS A 552 23.43 -11.77 9.92
CA LYS A 552 23.67 -10.86 8.80
C LYS A 552 23.12 -9.47 9.12
N LYS A 553 21.86 -9.37 9.55
CA LYS A 553 21.20 -8.09 9.87
C LYS A 553 21.76 -7.42 11.13
N CYS A 554 22.15 -8.19 12.14
CA CYS A 554 22.84 -7.65 13.32
C CYS A 554 24.17 -7.00 12.92
N VAL A 555 25.01 -7.70 12.14
CA VAL A 555 26.31 -7.18 11.68
C VAL A 555 26.12 -5.93 10.82
N GLU A 556 25.19 -5.94 9.86
CA GLU A 556 24.86 -4.77 9.04
C GLU A 556 24.40 -3.57 9.87
N SER A 557 23.78 -3.81 11.02
CA SER A 557 23.27 -2.77 11.93
C SER A 557 24.26 -2.39 13.04
N GLY A 558 25.46 -2.99 13.08
CA GLY A 558 26.44 -2.77 14.14
C GLY A 558 26.05 -3.31 15.51
N ILE A 559 25.12 -4.27 15.55
CA ILE A 559 24.64 -4.94 16.78
C ILE A 559 25.57 -6.12 17.09
N ASP A 560 26.01 -6.25 18.34
CA ASP A 560 26.78 -7.41 18.79
C ASP A 560 25.94 -8.69 18.70
N THR A 561 26.52 -9.74 18.11
CA THR A 561 25.87 -11.04 17.94
C THR A 561 26.04 -11.93 19.17
N LEU A 562 26.97 -11.60 20.07
CA LEU A 562 27.19 -12.35 21.30
C LEU A 562 25.97 -12.26 22.20
N GLY A 563 25.38 -13.41 22.54
CA GLY A 563 24.21 -13.45 23.42
C GLY A 563 22.90 -13.03 22.76
N ILE A 564 22.84 -12.81 21.43
CA ILE A 564 21.63 -12.33 20.74
C ILE A 564 20.39 -13.23 20.90
N PHE A 565 20.55 -14.48 21.35
CA PHE A 565 19.46 -15.40 21.65
C PHE A 565 19.04 -15.41 23.13
N ALA A 566 19.70 -14.63 23.99
CA ALA A 566 19.29 -14.44 25.39
C ALA A 566 17.98 -13.63 25.47
N ASP A 567 17.20 -13.83 26.53
CA ASP A 567 15.87 -13.22 26.66
C ASP A 567 15.92 -11.68 26.71
N ASP A 568 16.96 -11.12 27.33
CA ASP A 568 17.22 -9.67 27.39
C ASP A 568 17.54 -9.04 26.02
N SER A 569 17.95 -9.85 25.05
CA SER A 569 18.33 -9.43 23.70
C SER A 569 17.16 -9.45 22.70
N LEU A 570 15.91 -9.66 23.17
CA LEU A 570 14.72 -9.70 22.30
C LEU A 570 14.58 -8.44 21.45
N PHE A 571 14.86 -7.26 22.01
CA PHE A 571 14.78 -5.99 21.31
C PHE A 571 15.64 -5.99 20.03
N TYR A 572 16.88 -6.46 20.13
CA TYR A 572 17.80 -6.52 18.99
C TYR A 572 17.39 -7.56 17.94
N ARG A 573 16.80 -8.68 18.36
CA ARG A 573 16.21 -9.64 17.42
C ARG A 573 15.07 -9.02 16.62
N ILE A 574 14.21 -8.24 17.29
CA ILE A 574 13.12 -7.52 16.63
C ILE A 574 13.67 -6.53 15.61
N GLU A 575 14.68 -5.73 15.95
CA GLU A 575 15.28 -4.78 15.00
C GLU A 575 15.91 -5.46 13.77
N ALA A 576 16.61 -6.56 13.99
CA ALA A 576 17.25 -7.32 12.92
C ALA A 576 16.22 -7.94 11.96
N ILE A 577 15.16 -8.57 12.50
CA ILE A 577 14.06 -9.12 11.70
C ILE A 577 13.24 -8.00 11.02
N GLU A 578 13.07 -6.85 11.67
CA GLU A 578 12.43 -5.69 11.04
C GLU A 578 13.20 -5.21 9.82
N ASN A 579 14.53 -5.13 9.90
CA ASN A 579 15.37 -4.78 8.75
C ASN A 579 15.27 -5.81 7.63
N LEU A 580 15.08 -7.10 7.97
CA LEU A 580 14.82 -8.14 6.96
C LEU A 580 13.46 -7.96 6.29
N ILE A 581 12.41 -7.64 7.06
CA ILE A 581 11.06 -7.35 6.52
C ILE A 581 11.10 -6.11 5.61
N VAL A 582 11.87 -5.07 5.97
CA VAL A 582 12.08 -3.88 5.14
C VAL A 582 12.69 -4.23 3.79
N ASP A 583 13.65 -5.16 3.77
CA ASP A 583 14.30 -5.60 2.55
C ASP A 583 13.35 -6.44 1.69
N GLU A 584 12.56 -7.32 2.30
CA GLU A 584 11.54 -8.09 1.57
C GLU A 584 10.41 -7.18 1.03
N LEU A 585 10.00 -6.14 1.77
CA LEU A 585 9.10 -5.09 1.29
C LEU A 585 9.69 -4.36 0.06
N ALA A 586 11.00 -4.04 0.08
CA ALA A 586 11.65 -3.42 -1.07
C ALA A 586 11.60 -4.32 -2.31
N LEU A 587 11.87 -5.61 -2.15
CA LEU A 587 11.89 -6.56 -3.26
C LEU A 587 10.48 -6.84 -3.80
N GLU A 588 9.52 -7.10 -2.91
CA GLU A 588 8.17 -7.52 -3.28
C GLU A 588 7.28 -6.37 -3.75
N THR A 589 7.37 -5.20 -3.12
CA THR A 589 6.46 -4.07 -3.39
C THR A 589 7.14 -2.92 -4.13
N ALA A 590 8.27 -3.18 -4.78
CA ALA A 590 9.03 -2.20 -5.55
C ALA A 590 8.11 -1.42 -6.51
N TRP A 591 8.22 -0.09 -6.49
CA TRP A 591 7.54 0.86 -7.36
C TRP A 591 6.03 1.00 -7.21
N GLU A 592 5.40 0.36 -6.22
CA GLU A 592 3.94 0.39 -6.00
C GLU A 592 3.43 1.62 -5.24
N GLY A 593 4.30 2.44 -4.63
CA GLY A 593 3.92 3.64 -3.87
C GLY A 593 3.94 3.49 -2.35
N ASN A 594 4.25 2.29 -1.84
CA ASN A 594 4.26 2.03 -0.40
C ASN A 594 5.58 2.39 0.28
N ARG A 595 6.68 2.52 -0.48
CA ARG A 595 8.03 2.49 0.08
C ARG A 595 8.32 3.63 1.04
N TYR A 596 8.07 4.87 0.64
CA TYR A 596 8.33 6.03 1.51
C TYR A 596 7.47 6.02 2.79
N PRO A 597 6.13 5.82 2.73
CA PRO A 597 5.32 5.62 3.93
C PRO A 597 5.80 4.48 4.84
N ASP A 598 6.22 3.34 4.26
CA ASP A 598 6.73 2.20 5.02
C ASP A 598 8.03 2.53 5.75
N LEU A 599 9.01 3.14 5.07
CA LEU A 599 10.26 3.58 5.70
C LEU A 599 10.00 4.60 6.82
N LEU A 600 9.08 5.53 6.58
CA LEU A 600 8.74 6.57 7.55
C LEU A 600 8.04 5.99 8.79
N ARG A 601 7.15 5.01 8.60
CA ARG A 601 6.51 4.25 9.69
C ARG A 601 7.53 3.45 10.49
N ILE A 602 8.38 2.67 9.83
CA ILE A 602 9.38 1.82 10.48
C ILE A 602 10.42 2.66 11.21
N SER A 603 10.80 3.81 10.64
CA SER A 603 11.61 4.80 11.34
C SER A 603 10.95 5.28 12.64
N SER A 604 9.63 5.44 12.67
CA SER A 604 8.95 5.86 13.89
C SER A 604 9.00 4.77 14.97
N HIS A 605 8.86 3.51 14.57
CA HIS A 605 8.92 2.39 15.50
C HIS A 605 10.31 2.19 16.11
N LYS A 606 11.38 2.52 15.36
CA LYS A 606 12.78 2.48 15.82
C LYS A 606 13.15 3.59 16.82
N GLY A 607 12.20 4.45 17.21
CA GLY A 607 12.41 5.47 18.24
C GLY A 607 13.57 6.40 17.92
N SER A 608 14.44 6.63 18.91
CA SER A 608 15.60 7.52 18.80
C SER A 608 16.61 7.14 17.69
N ARG A 609 16.69 5.85 17.32
CA ARG A 609 17.57 5.33 16.26
C ARG A 609 17.01 5.50 14.86
N GLY A 610 15.69 5.65 14.75
CA GLY A 610 15.00 5.69 13.46
C GLY A 610 15.43 6.82 12.55
N MET A 611 15.75 8.00 13.11
CA MET A 611 16.13 9.17 12.32
C MET A 611 17.34 8.95 11.42
N LYS A 612 18.42 8.39 11.98
CA LYS A 612 19.64 8.09 11.23
C LYS A 612 19.41 6.96 10.24
N TRP A 613 18.68 5.92 10.66
CA TRP A 613 18.33 4.79 9.80
C TRP A 613 17.52 5.22 8.57
N PHE A 614 16.54 6.10 8.74
CA PHE A 614 15.70 6.61 7.65
C PHE A 614 16.52 7.45 6.66
N ALA A 615 17.32 8.38 7.18
CA ALA A 615 18.18 9.23 6.36
C ALA A 615 19.20 8.40 5.57
N ASP A 616 19.84 7.42 6.22
CA ASP A 616 20.78 6.49 5.60
C ASP A 616 20.12 5.68 4.47
N LYS A 617 18.93 5.10 4.71
CA LYS A 617 18.20 4.34 3.68
C LYS A 617 17.92 5.18 2.43
N ILE A 618 17.45 6.42 2.59
CA ILE A 618 17.12 7.29 1.45
C ILE A 618 18.38 7.82 0.77
N ALA A 619 19.41 8.21 1.53
CA ALA A 619 20.64 8.78 1.00
C ALA A 619 21.43 7.79 0.12
N ARG A 620 21.32 6.49 0.38
CA ARG A 620 21.96 5.40 -0.40
C ARG A 620 21.51 5.29 -1.85
N ARG A 621 20.47 6.01 -2.28
CA ARG A 621 19.98 5.94 -3.67
C ARG A 621 20.91 6.62 -4.70
N GLY A 622 21.82 7.50 -4.26
CA GLY A 622 22.53 8.52 -5.06
C GLY A 622 23.81 8.11 -5.81
N ASP A 623 24.02 6.83 -6.11
CA ASP A 623 25.03 6.32 -7.07
C ASP A 623 26.53 6.45 -6.67
N PRO A 624 27.38 5.44 -7.00
CA PRO A 624 28.09 5.45 -8.29
C PRO A 624 28.34 4.06 -8.91
N ARG A 625 27.55 3.66 -9.91
CA ARG A 625 27.85 2.81 -11.08
C ARG A 625 28.40 1.40 -10.83
N ASP A 626 28.61 1.00 -9.59
CA ASP A 626 29.11 -0.29 -9.17
C ASP A 626 28.50 -0.65 -7.78
N PRO A 627 27.83 -1.80 -7.63
CA PRO A 627 27.36 -2.34 -6.36
C PRO A 627 28.40 -2.36 -5.23
N GLU A 628 29.71 -2.39 -5.54
CA GLU A 628 30.80 -2.54 -4.57
C GLU A 628 31.44 -1.22 -4.10
N SER A 629 30.97 -0.07 -4.60
CA SER A 629 31.56 1.22 -4.25
C SER A 629 31.06 1.77 -2.91
N ASP A 630 31.97 2.35 -2.12
CA ASP A 630 31.62 3.02 -0.86
C ASP A 630 30.81 4.30 -1.14
N TYR A 631 29.49 4.20 -0.99
CA TYR A 631 28.56 5.32 -1.18
C TYR A 631 28.67 6.40 -0.10
N THR A 632 29.28 6.09 1.06
CA THR A 632 29.27 7.01 2.23
C THR A 632 30.10 8.28 2.00
N GLN A 633 31.00 8.24 1.01
CA GLN A 633 31.86 9.36 0.63
C GLN A 633 31.31 10.16 -0.56
N SER A 634 30.19 9.75 -1.16
CA SER A 634 29.62 10.46 -2.29
C SER A 634 29.00 11.79 -1.84
N ALA A 635 29.21 12.85 -2.63
CA ALA A 635 28.65 14.17 -2.32
C ALA A 635 27.12 14.15 -2.27
N GLU A 636 26.49 13.33 -3.12
CA GLU A 636 25.03 13.16 -3.16
C GLU A 636 24.50 12.48 -1.89
N TYR A 637 25.21 11.45 -1.39
CA TYR A 637 24.87 10.80 -0.14
C TYR A 637 24.96 11.78 1.03
N ILE A 638 26.10 12.48 1.18
CA ILE A 638 26.34 13.40 2.29
C ILE A 638 25.31 14.53 2.29
N ASP A 639 25.04 15.14 1.14
CA ASP A 639 24.06 16.22 1.01
C ASP A 639 22.65 15.76 1.44
N LEU A 640 22.20 14.60 0.95
CA LEU A 640 20.87 14.10 1.27
C LEU A 640 20.77 13.60 2.71
N TYR A 641 21.79 12.90 3.21
CA TYR A 641 21.86 12.41 4.59
C TYR A 641 21.82 13.57 5.58
N ASP A 642 22.68 14.58 5.40
CA ASP A 642 22.74 15.74 6.28
C ASP A 642 21.44 16.56 6.22
N LYS A 643 20.82 16.68 5.03
CA LYS A 643 19.51 17.33 4.89
C LYS A 643 18.43 16.65 5.72
N LEU A 644 18.38 15.31 5.72
CA LEU A 644 17.34 14.53 6.39
C LEU A 644 17.58 14.40 7.90
N VAL A 645 18.83 14.31 8.35
CA VAL A 645 19.17 14.21 9.78
C VAL A 645 18.99 15.53 10.50
N ASN A 646 19.35 16.65 9.86
CA ASN A 646 19.33 17.96 10.52
C ASN A 646 17.94 18.60 10.57
N ASP A 647 17.02 18.20 9.69
CA ASP A 647 15.70 18.84 9.59
C ASP A 647 14.58 17.84 9.28
N LYS A 648 13.92 17.37 10.34
CA LYS A 648 12.77 16.46 10.25
C LYS A 648 11.55 17.10 9.56
N SER A 649 11.46 18.44 9.46
CA SER A 649 10.34 19.08 8.76
C SER A 649 10.35 18.76 7.26
N LYS A 650 11.54 18.50 6.69
CA LYS A 650 11.69 18.10 5.28
C LYS A 650 11.12 16.72 4.97
N TRP A 651 10.92 15.89 5.99
CA TRP A 651 10.32 14.56 5.82
C TRP A 651 8.83 14.64 5.41
N TYR A 652 8.24 15.84 5.47
CA TYR A 652 6.86 16.08 5.10
C TYR A 652 6.78 17.18 4.05
N LEU A 653 5.74 17.11 3.22
CA LEU A 653 5.41 18.16 2.29
C LEU A 653 4.79 19.34 3.04
N THR A 654 4.96 20.54 2.51
CA THR A 654 4.39 21.74 3.13
C THR A 654 2.91 21.89 2.76
N LEU A 655 2.07 22.13 3.76
CA LEU A 655 0.68 22.50 3.54
C LEU A 655 0.60 23.94 3.02
N PRO A 656 -0.39 24.26 2.14
CA PRO A 656 -0.66 25.64 1.78
C PRO A 656 -1.07 26.44 3.03
N ALA A 657 -0.67 27.71 3.09
CA ALA A 657 -1.09 28.59 4.17
C ALA A 657 -2.62 28.76 4.13
N TYR A 658 -3.31 28.33 5.18
CA TYR A 658 -4.72 28.64 5.40
C TYR A 658 -4.82 30.15 5.64
N LYS A 659 -5.53 30.85 4.75
CA LYS A 659 -5.83 32.28 4.88
C LYS A 659 -7.27 32.48 5.28
#